data_AF-A0A7W2TYW7-F1
#
_entry.id   AF-A0A7W2TYW7-F1
#
_cell.length_a   1.000
_cell.length_b   1.000
_cell.length_c   1.000
_cell.angle_alpha   90.00
_cell.angle_beta   90.00
_cell.angle_gamma   90.00
#
_symmetry.space_group_name_H-M   'P 1'
#
loop_
_entity.id
_entity.type
_entity.pdbx_description
1 polymer ?
#
loop_
_entity_poly.entity_id
_entity_poly.type
_entity_poly.pdbx_seq_one_letter_code
_entity_poly.pdbx_strand_id
1 'polypeptide(L)'
;MQKGSGFKQGTLGFLFIILAIVNLTANAEVQTINELELSTIANLDKAALNNDQWQTVLPVLGDEDHYFIATQAGKIYQIHNNQVSSSAFFDLKLALKNPNIVALTAITLDPNFHYRDRDGYHTFYTAHTEASKPSTAKLASINAEVNSLYDTVLVRWKVDNFRTKPLVSQQYEVMRIAIMEVDEPIQQLSFNPYIEPWHDDFGLLFIALARNETLKNEALYAGSILRIKPEKYGLQKYTVPTNNPFSKTADIQNEIIFIAGQKTEHFDWIKQSAYRLLVQFNQPDSSLLIEAKIGEDWREAIPQEKIKKHLPILDTKHKTLLYQGRDLKKLWGKVLHLQEKENDWQLQALTINSTDDAGNTPNISHKLINYNTNKQSKFSLHQKHNGELLLLEHSQQRLYSIKKPTAVVNNVDKKQDLPSSSNSQSILLILFCFVFILTGTYWYIRSTNTKKQGFFQQQWANFEIDMATKSISLYKRHNKSPEKNLTISSLICSEILLNDEVISTISADTTQAFSNELESLVLAAFGSEHRIKMINDKHRKIQLCLTDDQKQHYMICLYYRVGNIRHTKLKYQQVIDKAIDWQWLLAQHINPTLTTKRKIKVKPIPEKVVSPSEHKSVSVKAIEREVFEDNSTEATQDIDLSINSLIDSTHEAPSTTKSSIDATEENTLVADLDKLVMMKKQGYLSETEFNAAKAKILKHVAND
;
A
#
# COMPACT_ATOMS: atom_id res chain seq x y z
N MET A 1 -81.74 10.46 12.14
CA MET A 1 -80.47 11.16 11.86
C MET A 1 -79.44 10.17 11.36
N GLN A 2 -79.33 9.99 10.05
CA GLN A 2 -78.21 9.31 9.39
C GLN A 2 -77.16 10.36 9.03
N LYS A 3 -76.02 10.36 9.72
CA LYS A 3 -74.80 11.07 9.34
C LYS A 3 -73.64 10.35 10.02
N GLY A 4 -72.89 9.52 9.27
CA GLY A 4 -71.75 8.83 9.88
C GLY A 4 -70.92 7.90 9.01
N SER A 5 -71.38 7.42 7.85
CA SER A 5 -70.60 6.44 7.07
C SER A 5 -69.88 7.00 5.82
N GLY A 6 -70.27 8.17 5.31
CA GLY A 6 -69.70 8.72 4.07
C GLY A 6 -68.24 9.21 4.18
N PHE A 7 -67.78 9.57 5.38
CA PHE A 7 -66.47 10.22 5.55
C PHE A 7 -65.28 9.24 5.63
N LYS A 8 -65.55 7.94 5.91
CA LYS A 8 -64.51 6.90 5.97
C LYS A 8 -64.25 6.21 4.63
N GLN A 9 -65.21 6.20 3.72
CA GLN A 9 -65.01 5.65 2.36
C GLN A 9 -64.30 6.63 1.42
N GLY A 10 -64.54 7.94 1.56
CA GLY A 10 -63.86 8.97 0.76
C GLY A 10 -62.37 9.11 1.07
N THR A 11 -61.97 8.94 2.33
CA THR A 11 -60.56 9.03 2.76
C THR A 11 -59.74 7.82 2.33
N LEU A 12 -60.36 6.62 2.27
CA LEU A 12 -59.70 5.41 1.78
C LEU A 12 -59.50 5.44 0.25
N GLY A 13 -60.50 5.91 -0.50
CA GLY A 13 -60.40 6.08 -1.95
C GLY A 13 -59.33 7.10 -2.37
N PHE A 14 -59.17 8.19 -1.60
CA PHE A 14 -58.14 9.19 -1.86
C PHE A 14 -56.71 8.64 -1.61
N LEU A 15 -56.56 7.79 -0.60
CA LEU A 15 -55.30 7.09 -0.30
C LEU A 15 -54.90 6.11 -1.41
N PHE A 16 -55.87 5.39 -1.99
CA PHE A 16 -55.60 4.48 -3.12
C PHE A 16 -55.24 5.22 -4.41
N ILE A 17 -55.83 6.39 -4.68
CA ILE A 17 -55.48 7.20 -5.85
C ILE A 17 -54.08 7.81 -5.69
N ILE A 18 -53.71 8.27 -4.49
CA ILE A 18 -52.34 8.71 -4.21
C ILE A 18 -51.35 7.54 -4.35
N LEU A 19 -51.69 6.36 -3.85
CA LEU A 19 -50.85 5.16 -3.97
C LEU A 19 -50.70 4.72 -5.44
N ALA A 20 -51.74 4.87 -6.26
CA ALA A 20 -51.68 4.57 -7.69
C ALA A 20 -50.83 5.59 -8.47
N ILE A 21 -50.92 6.89 -8.13
CA ILE A 21 -50.10 7.93 -8.76
C ILE A 21 -48.63 7.79 -8.36
N VAL A 22 -48.33 7.44 -7.10
CA VAL A 22 -46.96 7.17 -6.64
C VAL A 22 -46.38 5.92 -7.33
N ASN A 23 -47.19 4.88 -7.59
CA ASN A 23 -46.75 3.71 -8.34
C ASN A 23 -46.54 3.98 -9.84
N LEU A 24 -47.30 4.90 -10.47
CA LEU A 24 -47.04 5.30 -11.86
C LEU A 24 -45.75 6.13 -12.01
N THR A 25 -45.29 6.81 -10.95
CA THR A 25 -43.99 7.51 -10.94
C THR A 25 -42.82 6.64 -10.47
N ALA A 26 -43.07 5.44 -9.96
CA ALA A 26 -42.03 4.56 -9.40
C ALA A 26 -41.34 3.67 -10.45
N ASN A 27 -41.83 3.61 -11.69
CA ASN A 27 -41.23 2.82 -12.77
C ASN A 27 -40.42 3.65 -13.77
N ALA A 28 -39.79 4.71 -13.30
CA ALA A 28 -38.59 5.22 -13.94
C ALA A 28 -37.44 5.02 -12.95
N GLU A 29 -36.83 3.82 -12.95
CA GLU A 29 -35.42 3.73 -12.58
C GLU A 29 -34.66 4.59 -13.60
N VAL A 30 -34.52 5.87 -13.30
CA VAL A 30 -33.48 6.69 -13.89
C VAL A 30 -32.19 6.01 -13.47
N GLN A 31 -31.54 5.29 -14.39
CA GLN A 31 -30.15 4.88 -14.22
C GLN A 31 -29.40 6.10 -13.74
N THR A 32 -28.97 6.08 -12.47
CA THR A 32 -28.11 7.15 -11.95
C THR A 32 -26.78 6.99 -12.67
N ILE A 33 -26.59 7.74 -13.76
CA ILE A 33 -25.34 7.77 -14.51
C ILE A 33 -24.28 8.29 -13.52
N ASN A 34 -23.39 7.41 -13.06
CA ASN A 34 -22.27 7.83 -12.26
C ASN A 34 -21.28 8.52 -13.21
N GLU A 35 -21.16 9.85 -13.13
CA GLU A 35 -20.24 10.59 -13.99
C GLU A 35 -18.89 10.79 -13.30
N LEU A 36 -17.83 10.82 -14.12
CA LEU A 36 -16.48 11.22 -13.72
C LEU A 36 -15.97 12.28 -14.69
N GLU A 37 -15.46 13.37 -14.13
CA GLU A 37 -15.03 14.53 -14.90
C GLU A 37 -13.54 14.43 -15.25
N LEU A 38 -13.22 14.60 -16.54
CA LEU A 38 -11.85 14.71 -17.02
C LEU A 38 -11.36 16.15 -16.91
N SER A 39 -10.33 16.36 -16.09
CA SER A 39 -9.67 17.66 -15.90
C SER A 39 -8.33 17.62 -16.60
N THR A 40 -8.16 18.46 -17.63
CA THR A 40 -6.90 18.55 -18.40
C THR A 40 -5.73 18.88 -17.48
N ILE A 41 -4.68 18.06 -17.55
CA ILE A 41 -3.39 18.28 -16.90
C ILE A 41 -2.44 18.93 -17.88
N ALA A 42 -2.30 18.39 -19.09
CA ALA A 42 -1.35 18.92 -20.05
C ALA A 42 -1.82 18.77 -21.51
N ASN A 43 -1.43 19.75 -22.33
CA ASN A 43 -1.48 19.63 -23.78
C ASN A 43 -0.12 19.15 -24.31
N LEU A 44 -0.16 18.08 -25.10
CA LEU A 44 1.01 17.41 -25.67
C LEU A 44 1.23 17.74 -27.17
N ASP A 45 0.37 18.57 -27.77
CA ASP A 45 0.42 18.97 -29.20
C ASP A 45 1.76 19.61 -29.62
N LYS A 46 2.52 20.16 -28.67
CA LYS A 46 3.84 20.77 -28.95
C LYS A 46 4.92 19.74 -29.31
N ALA A 47 4.73 18.47 -28.95
CA ALA A 47 5.65 17.40 -29.29
C ALA A 47 5.32 16.84 -30.68
N ALA A 48 6.30 16.86 -31.59
CA ALA A 48 6.11 16.32 -32.93
C ALA A 48 6.28 14.79 -32.95
N LEU A 49 5.16 14.06 -32.96
CA LEU A 49 5.13 12.61 -33.13
C LEU A 49 5.15 12.23 -34.62
N ASN A 50 6.34 12.21 -35.24
CA ASN A 50 6.50 11.80 -36.64
C ASN A 50 6.34 10.27 -36.78
N ASN A 51 5.12 9.78 -37.08
CA ASN A 51 4.77 8.35 -37.14
C ASN A 51 5.12 7.57 -35.86
N ASP A 52 5.05 8.26 -34.73
CA ASP A 52 5.33 7.72 -33.40
C ASP A 52 4.05 7.79 -32.57
N GLN A 53 3.99 7.04 -31.48
CA GLN A 53 2.82 6.96 -30.62
C GLN A 53 3.23 7.06 -29.16
N TRP A 54 2.44 7.76 -28.36
CA TRP A 54 2.62 7.76 -26.92
C TRP A 54 2.45 6.34 -26.36
N GLN A 55 3.23 5.99 -25.35
CA GLN A 55 3.22 4.67 -24.73
C GLN A 55 2.83 4.77 -23.26
N THR A 56 3.57 5.54 -22.46
CA THR A 56 3.39 5.56 -21.01
C THR A 56 3.71 6.92 -20.39
N VAL A 57 3.05 7.21 -19.28
CA VAL A 57 3.24 8.42 -18.47
C VAL A 57 3.91 8.02 -17.16
N LEU A 58 4.99 8.70 -16.81
CA LEU A 58 5.81 8.46 -15.64
C LEU A 58 5.70 9.66 -14.69
N PRO A 59 4.81 9.60 -13.68
CA PRO A 59 4.76 10.63 -12.64
C PRO A 59 6.07 10.64 -11.86
N VAL A 60 6.53 11.82 -11.44
CA VAL A 60 7.75 11.93 -10.64
C VAL A 60 7.40 12.05 -9.15
N LEU A 61 7.93 11.14 -8.32
CA LEU A 61 7.56 11.07 -6.90
C LEU A 61 7.97 12.34 -6.16
N GLY A 62 7.02 13.02 -5.50
CA GLY A 62 7.29 14.26 -4.75
C GLY A 62 7.24 15.54 -5.58
N ASP A 63 6.85 15.46 -6.86
CA ASP A 63 6.64 16.62 -7.74
C ASP A 63 5.35 16.40 -8.55
N GLU A 64 4.25 17.03 -8.11
CA GLU A 64 2.89 16.76 -8.62
C GLU A 64 2.63 17.34 -10.03
N ASP A 65 3.48 18.27 -10.50
CA ASP A 65 3.32 18.96 -11.78
C ASP A 65 4.37 18.55 -12.81
N HIS A 66 5.20 17.56 -12.48
CA HIS A 66 6.25 17.03 -13.35
C HIS A 66 6.00 15.57 -13.71
N TYR A 67 5.98 15.31 -15.02
CA TYR A 67 5.84 13.97 -15.58
C TYR A 67 6.86 13.79 -16.69
N PHE A 68 7.33 12.56 -16.88
CA PHE A 68 7.90 12.15 -18.15
C PHE A 68 6.83 11.43 -18.97
N ILE A 69 6.87 11.57 -20.28
CA ILE A 69 6.01 10.82 -21.18
C ILE A 69 6.87 10.19 -22.28
N ALA A 70 6.72 8.87 -22.46
CA ALA A 70 7.51 8.10 -23.39
C ALA A 70 6.69 7.67 -24.60
N THR A 71 7.38 7.46 -25.71
CA THR A 71 6.85 7.01 -26.99
C THR A 71 7.36 5.62 -27.34
N GLN A 72 6.65 4.91 -28.21
CA GLN A 72 7.05 3.57 -28.67
C GLN A 72 8.39 3.59 -29.42
N ALA A 73 8.74 4.66 -30.12
CA ALA A 73 10.04 4.77 -30.79
C ALA A 73 11.22 5.01 -29.82
N GLY A 74 10.96 5.22 -28.52
CA GLY A 74 11.98 5.41 -27.49
C GLY A 74 12.38 6.86 -27.25
N LYS A 75 11.53 7.82 -27.62
CA LYS A 75 11.69 9.22 -27.21
C LYS A 75 10.94 9.49 -25.91
N ILE A 76 11.55 10.26 -25.02
CA ILE A 76 10.97 10.70 -23.75
C ILE A 76 10.90 12.22 -23.75
N TYR A 77 9.75 12.76 -23.37
CA TYR A 77 9.50 14.19 -23.23
C TYR A 77 9.21 14.53 -21.77
N GLN A 78 9.48 15.78 -21.39
CA GLN A 78 9.13 16.30 -20.08
C GLN A 78 7.83 17.09 -20.18
N ILE A 79 6.95 16.89 -19.21
CA ILE A 79 5.76 17.71 -18.97
C ILE A 79 6.01 18.49 -17.69
N HIS A 80 5.96 19.81 -17.80
CA HIS A 80 6.11 20.71 -16.67
C HIS A 80 5.17 21.91 -16.86
N ASN A 81 4.51 22.35 -15.79
CA ASN A 81 3.52 23.44 -15.83
C ASN A 81 2.47 23.26 -16.94
N ASN A 82 1.87 22.08 -17.01
CA ASN A 82 0.78 21.74 -17.94
C ASN A 82 1.15 21.75 -19.43
N GLN A 83 2.45 21.75 -19.77
CA GLN A 83 2.92 21.74 -21.16
C GLN A 83 4.02 20.71 -21.37
N VAL A 84 3.99 20.02 -22.51
CA VAL A 84 5.09 19.17 -22.97
C VAL A 84 6.22 20.01 -23.57
N SER A 85 7.46 19.54 -23.41
CA SER A 85 8.62 20.06 -24.13
C SER A 85 8.48 19.86 -25.64
N SER A 86 8.91 20.83 -26.45
CA SER A 86 8.88 20.72 -27.91
C SER A 86 9.89 19.71 -28.46
N SER A 87 11.03 19.58 -27.77
CA SER A 87 12.06 18.58 -28.07
C SER A 87 12.02 17.45 -27.06
N ALA A 88 12.40 16.25 -27.51
CA ALA A 88 12.59 15.11 -26.63
C ALA A 88 13.74 15.39 -25.63
N PHE A 89 13.48 15.11 -24.37
CA PHE A 89 14.49 15.10 -23.30
C PHE A 89 15.50 13.96 -23.50
N PHE A 90 15.04 12.85 -24.09
CA PHE A 90 15.86 11.68 -24.37
C PHE A 90 15.38 10.97 -25.64
N ASP A 91 16.33 10.41 -26.39
CA ASP A 91 16.09 9.54 -27.55
C ASP A 91 16.97 8.30 -27.41
N LEU A 92 16.33 7.14 -27.24
CA LEU A 92 16.99 5.87 -26.97
C LEU A 92 17.95 5.45 -28.10
N LYS A 93 17.54 5.61 -29.36
CA LYS A 93 18.34 5.19 -30.52
C LYS A 93 19.60 6.02 -30.63
N LEU A 94 19.46 7.34 -30.43
CA LEU A 94 20.59 8.27 -30.43
C LEU A 94 21.52 8.03 -29.24
N ALA A 95 20.96 7.82 -28.03
CA ALA A 95 21.74 7.61 -26.81
C ALA A 95 22.59 6.34 -26.88
N LEU A 96 22.04 5.23 -27.39
CA LEU A 96 22.76 3.97 -27.56
C LEU A 96 23.54 3.87 -28.87
N LYS A 97 23.41 4.87 -29.76
CA LYS A 97 23.94 4.84 -31.14
C LYS A 97 23.54 3.54 -31.88
N ASN A 98 22.32 3.07 -31.65
CA ASN A 98 21.83 1.82 -32.20
C ASN A 98 20.55 2.06 -33.02
N PRO A 99 20.65 2.15 -34.36
CA PRO A 99 19.48 2.31 -35.21
C PRO A 99 18.62 1.05 -35.27
N ASN A 100 19.16 -0.12 -34.90
CA ASN A 100 18.47 -1.42 -34.95
C ASN A 100 17.56 -1.68 -33.74
N ILE A 101 17.38 -0.68 -32.88
CA ILE A 101 16.34 -0.73 -31.84
C ILE A 101 14.98 -0.64 -32.53
N VAL A 102 14.14 -1.64 -32.26
CA VAL A 102 12.82 -1.77 -32.86
C VAL A 102 11.84 -0.85 -32.12
N ALA A 103 11.70 -1.03 -30.81
CA ALA A 103 10.78 -0.26 -29.98
C ALA A 103 11.23 -0.21 -28.50
N LEU A 104 10.85 0.86 -27.80
CA LEU A 104 10.83 0.90 -26.34
C LEU A 104 9.63 0.09 -25.85
N THR A 105 9.87 -0.85 -24.94
CA THR A 105 8.85 -1.81 -24.51
C THR A 105 8.38 -1.54 -23.08
N ALA A 106 9.27 -1.04 -22.22
CA ALA A 106 8.93 -0.59 -20.89
C ALA A 106 9.89 0.49 -20.38
N ILE A 107 9.44 1.30 -19.41
CA ILE A 107 10.26 2.32 -18.76
C ILE A 107 9.75 2.55 -17.35
N THR A 108 10.63 2.85 -16.40
CA THR A 108 10.27 3.20 -15.03
C THR A 108 11.30 4.13 -14.39
N LEU A 109 10.88 4.89 -13.38
CA LEU A 109 11.76 5.73 -12.57
C LEU A 109 12.17 4.96 -11.31
N ASP A 110 13.40 5.17 -10.84
CA ASP A 110 13.84 4.63 -9.57
C ASP A 110 12.99 5.21 -8.40
N PRO A 111 12.63 4.44 -7.37
CA PRO A 111 11.90 4.96 -6.20
C PRO A 111 12.63 6.11 -5.51
N ASN A 112 13.96 6.16 -5.62
CA ASN A 112 14.78 7.22 -5.07
C ASN A 112 15.02 8.41 -6.03
N PHE A 113 14.33 8.49 -7.18
CA PHE A 113 14.59 9.48 -8.23
C PHE A 113 14.75 10.92 -7.71
N HIS A 114 14.00 11.32 -6.69
CA HIS A 114 14.04 12.67 -6.10
C HIS A 114 14.80 12.81 -4.78
N TYR A 115 15.24 11.72 -4.16
CA TYR A 115 15.91 11.78 -2.86
C TYR A 115 17.41 11.90 -3.05
N ARG A 116 17.95 13.09 -2.75
CA ARG A 116 19.39 13.34 -2.74
C ARG A 116 20.10 12.37 -1.79
N ASP A 117 21.34 12.04 -2.13
CA ASP A 117 22.23 11.16 -1.34
C ASP A 117 21.77 9.70 -1.20
N ARG A 118 20.84 9.25 -2.06
CA ARG A 118 20.45 7.84 -2.18
C ARG A 118 20.85 7.27 -3.53
N ASP A 119 21.20 5.98 -3.57
CA ASP A 119 21.29 5.27 -4.84
C ASP A 119 19.91 5.29 -5.51
N GLY A 120 19.90 5.56 -6.81
CA GLY A 120 18.69 5.79 -7.58
C GLY A 120 18.31 7.27 -7.77
N TYR A 121 18.99 8.22 -7.11
CA TYR A 121 18.80 9.65 -7.38
C TYR A 121 19.00 9.94 -8.88
N HIS A 122 18.02 10.60 -9.50
CA HIS A 122 18.02 10.91 -10.94
C HIS A 122 18.24 9.70 -11.85
N THR A 123 17.77 8.52 -11.44
CA THR A 123 17.95 7.27 -12.19
C THR A 123 16.64 6.78 -12.81
N PHE A 124 16.68 6.36 -14.06
CA PHE A 124 15.56 5.68 -14.72
C PHE A 124 16.04 4.46 -15.49
N TYR A 125 15.10 3.58 -15.82
CA TYR A 125 15.38 2.31 -16.49
C TYR A 125 14.50 2.19 -17.72
N THR A 126 15.09 1.73 -18.83
CA THR A 126 14.38 1.44 -20.09
C THR A 126 14.54 -0.01 -20.45
N ALA A 127 13.49 -0.64 -20.95
CA ALA A 127 13.56 -1.89 -21.67
C ALA A 127 13.19 -1.67 -23.15
N HIS A 128 13.91 -2.32 -24.04
CA HIS A 128 13.67 -2.24 -25.48
C HIS A 128 14.03 -3.53 -26.19
N THR A 129 13.46 -3.71 -27.38
CA THR A 129 13.83 -4.79 -28.29
C THR A 129 14.79 -4.28 -29.36
N GLU A 130 15.87 -5.02 -29.62
CA GLU A 130 16.83 -4.75 -30.69
C GLU A 130 17.24 -6.04 -31.42
N ALA A 131 17.83 -5.93 -32.61
CA ALA A 131 18.41 -7.09 -33.30
C ALA A 131 19.48 -7.77 -32.42
N SER A 132 19.48 -9.11 -32.43
CA SER A 132 20.33 -9.92 -31.57
C SER A 132 21.82 -9.67 -31.79
N LYS A 133 22.59 -9.61 -30.70
CA LYS A 133 24.06 -9.47 -30.72
C LYS A 133 24.74 -10.75 -30.20
N PRO A 134 25.69 -11.35 -30.93
CA PRO A 134 26.31 -12.62 -30.54
C PRO A 134 27.33 -12.51 -29.39
N SER A 135 27.93 -11.35 -29.16
CA SER A 135 29.11 -11.19 -28.29
C SER A 135 28.81 -10.68 -26.86
N THR A 136 27.54 -10.58 -26.46
CA THR A 136 27.15 -10.02 -25.15
C THR A 136 26.60 -11.11 -24.25
N ALA A 137 26.99 -11.12 -22.97
CA ALA A 137 26.43 -12.05 -22.00
C ALA A 137 24.91 -11.86 -21.90
N LYS A 138 24.15 -12.93 -22.11
CA LYS A 138 22.69 -12.94 -22.04
C LYS A 138 22.24 -13.83 -20.91
N LEU A 139 21.17 -13.45 -20.23
CA LEU A 139 20.40 -14.37 -19.42
C LEU A 139 19.68 -15.33 -20.38
N ALA A 140 20.03 -16.61 -20.30
CA ALA A 140 19.56 -17.65 -21.22
C ALA A 140 18.77 -18.73 -20.47
N SER A 141 18.02 -19.54 -21.23
CA SER A 141 17.45 -20.78 -20.71
C SER A 141 18.58 -21.72 -20.22
N ILE A 142 18.24 -22.56 -19.24
CA ILE A 142 19.16 -23.55 -18.69
C ILE A 142 19.22 -24.81 -19.58
N ASN A 143 18.10 -25.19 -20.20
CA ASN A 143 17.96 -26.49 -20.87
C ASN A 143 17.83 -26.40 -22.39
N ALA A 144 17.56 -25.22 -22.95
CA ALA A 144 17.30 -25.04 -24.36
C ALA A 144 18.20 -23.98 -24.98
N GLU A 145 18.78 -24.31 -26.14
CA GLU A 145 19.42 -23.32 -27.00
C GLU A 145 18.34 -22.46 -27.68
N VAL A 146 18.54 -21.15 -27.64
CA VAL A 146 17.61 -20.18 -28.23
C VAL A 146 18.22 -19.62 -29.50
N ASN A 147 17.60 -19.92 -30.64
CA ASN A 147 17.95 -19.28 -31.90
C ASN A 147 17.40 -17.84 -31.92
N SER A 148 18.16 -16.91 -31.34
CA SER A 148 17.74 -15.53 -31.13
C SER A 148 17.90 -14.68 -32.39
N LEU A 149 16.80 -14.13 -32.90
CA LEU A 149 16.83 -13.07 -33.93
C LEU A 149 16.88 -11.68 -33.28
N TYR A 150 16.35 -11.56 -32.06
CA TYR A 150 16.27 -10.31 -31.32
C TYR A 150 16.77 -10.50 -29.88
N ASP A 151 17.01 -9.37 -29.22
CA ASP A 151 17.28 -9.29 -27.79
C ASP A 151 16.31 -8.29 -27.16
N THR A 152 15.79 -8.61 -25.98
CA THR A 152 15.18 -7.63 -25.07
C THR A 152 16.22 -7.19 -24.05
N VAL A 153 16.41 -5.88 -23.90
CA VAL A 153 17.54 -5.30 -23.17
C VAL A 153 17.04 -4.30 -22.14
N LEU A 154 17.48 -4.44 -20.90
CA LEU A 154 17.25 -3.52 -19.80
C LEU A 154 18.49 -2.64 -19.60
N VAL A 155 18.31 -1.32 -19.67
CA VAL A 155 19.39 -0.34 -19.50
C VAL A 155 19.05 0.61 -18.36
N ARG A 156 20.04 0.89 -17.51
CA ARG A 156 19.97 1.93 -16.47
C ARG A 156 20.59 3.21 -17.00
N TRP A 157 19.90 4.32 -16.73
CA TRP A 157 20.31 5.66 -17.11
C TRP A 157 20.39 6.56 -15.88
N LYS A 158 21.33 7.50 -15.90
CA LYS A 158 21.43 8.57 -14.91
C LYS A 158 21.21 9.90 -15.59
N VAL A 159 20.47 10.79 -14.94
CA VAL A 159 20.24 12.17 -15.36
C VAL A 159 21.22 13.08 -14.62
N ASP A 160 21.61 14.18 -15.25
CA ASP A 160 22.42 15.20 -14.59
C ASP A 160 21.68 15.83 -13.40
N ASN A 161 22.44 16.42 -12.48
CA ASN A 161 21.89 17.00 -11.24
C ASN A 161 20.88 18.13 -11.49
N PHE A 162 20.88 18.73 -12.67
CA PHE A 162 19.94 19.78 -13.08
C PHE A 162 18.68 19.24 -13.75
N ARG A 163 18.57 17.92 -13.98
CA ARG A 163 17.47 17.26 -14.69
C ARG A 163 17.24 17.76 -16.11
N THR A 164 18.30 18.24 -16.75
CA THR A 164 18.26 18.79 -18.11
C THR A 164 18.56 17.73 -19.16
N LYS A 165 19.39 16.73 -18.85
CA LYS A 165 19.75 15.68 -19.82
C LYS A 165 20.27 14.39 -19.18
N PRO A 166 20.04 13.24 -19.81
CA PRO A 166 20.70 12.00 -19.44
C PRO A 166 22.21 12.02 -19.69
N LEU A 167 22.97 11.48 -18.74
CA LEU A 167 24.42 11.29 -18.80
C LEU A 167 24.70 9.97 -19.53
N VAL A 168 24.73 10.01 -20.86
CA VAL A 168 24.92 8.81 -21.71
C VAL A 168 26.20 8.04 -21.37
N SER A 169 27.25 8.68 -20.86
CA SER A 169 28.49 8.00 -20.43
C SER A 169 28.36 7.18 -19.14
N GLN A 170 27.32 7.42 -18.35
CA GLN A 170 27.06 6.72 -17.08
C GLN A 170 26.02 5.61 -17.20
N GLN A 171 25.48 5.39 -18.40
CA GLN A 171 24.55 4.29 -18.65
C GLN A 171 25.25 2.93 -18.56
N TYR A 172 24.50 1.90 -18.21
CA TYR A 172 24.94 0.53 -18.43
C TYR A 172 23.77 -0.42 -18.67
N GLU A 173 24.04 -1.47 -19.43
CA GLU A 173 23.15 -2.61 -19.58
C GLU A 173 23.09 -3.40 -18.27
N VAL A 174 21.89 -3.48 -17.71
CA VAL A 174 21.59 -4.26 -16.50
C VAL A 174 21.43 -5.72 -16.90
N MET A 175 20.59 -6.00 -17.90
CA MET A 175 20.23 -7.36 -18.30
C MET A 175 19.90 -7.41 -19.79
N ARG A 176 20.18 -8.55 -20.41
CA ARG A 176 19.81 -8.87 -21.79
C ARG A 176 19.30 -10.29 -21.87
N ILE A 177 18.18 -10.48 -22.54
CA ILE A 177 17.55 -11.80 -22.76
C ILE A 177 17.38 -11.98 -24.26
N ALA A 178 17.79 -13.14 -24.75
CA ALA A 178 17.60 -13.54 -26.15
C ALA A 178 16.12 -13.85 -26.41
N ILE A 179 15.55 -13.34 -27.50
CA ILE A 179 14.15 -13.61 -27.87
C ILE A 179 14.05 -13.99 -29.35
N MET A 180 13.01 -14.74 -29.71
CA MET A 180 12.84 -15.23 -31.08
C MET A 180 12.10 -14.20 -31.93
N GLU A 181 11.11 -13.52 -31.35
CA GLU A 181 10.26 -12.56 -32.03
C GLU A 181 10.20 -11.21 -31.31
N VAL A 182 9.80 -10.14 -32.02
CA VAL A 182 9.81 -8.77 -31.49
C VAL A 182 8.75 -8.56 -30.40
N ASP A 183 7.65 -9.30 -30.47
CA ASP A 183 6.51 -9.27 -29.55
C ASP A 183 6.70 -10.17 -28.31
N GLU A 184 7.92 -10.68 -28.11
CA GLU A 184 8.34 -11.39 -26.90
C GLU A 184 9.21 -10.53 -25.93
N PRO A 185 8.95 -9.22 -25.72
CA PRO A 185 9.86 -8.37 -24.98
C PRO A 185 9.75 -8.53 -23.46
N ILE A 186 10.62 -7.81 -22.75
CA ILE A 186 10.27 -7.30 -21.42
C ILE A 186 9.04 -6.38 -21.58
N GLN A 187 7.91 -6.78 -21.01
CA GLN A 187 6.63 -6.09 -21.14
C GLN A 187 6.44 -4.99 -20.09
N GLN A 188 6.99 -5.18 -18.89
CA GLN A 188 6.78 -4.27 -17.78
C GLN A 188 8.01 -4.19 -16.88
N LEU A 189 8.32 -2.97 -16.45
CA LEU A 189 9.28 -2.67 -15.38
C LEU A 189 8.53 -1.98 -14.24
N SER A 190 8.65 -2.50 -13.02
CA SER A 190 8.01 -1.86 -11.86
C SER A 190 8.82 -2.05 -10.59
N PHE A 191 8.86 -0.99 -9.79
CA PHE A 191 9.19 -1.08 -8.37
C PHE A 191 7.90 -1.20 -7.56
N ASN A 192 7.95 -1.83 -6.39
CA ASN A 192 6.80 -1.88 -5.48
C ASN A 192 6.69 -0.54 -4.72
N PRO A 193 5.65 0.28 -4.97
CA PRO A 193 5.50 1.58 -4.33
C PRO A 193 5.07 1.50 -2.86
N TYR A 194 4.74 0.30 -2.36
CA TYR A 194 4.26 0.07 -1.00
C TYR A 194 5.33 -0.46 -0.05
N ILE A 195 6.58 -0.57 -0.51
CA ILE A 195 7.71 -0.95 0.33
C ILE A 195 8.38 0.31 0.85
N GLU A 196 8.61 0.32 2.16
CA GLU A 196 9.22 1.46 2.84
C GLU A 196 10.74 1.51 2.57
N PRO A 197 11.36 2.69 2.49
CA PRO A 197 12.77 2.84 2.11
C PRO A 197 13.82 2.10 2.97
N TRP A 198 13.46 1.69 4.19
CA TRP A 198 14.34 0.97 5.11
C TRP A 198 14.17 -0.55 5.06
N HIS A 199 13.24 -1.05 4.24
CA HIS A 199 12.99 -2.48 4.09
C HIS A 199 13.93 -3.09 3.05
N ASP A 200 14.39 -4.33 3.25
CA ASP A 200 15.35 -4.98 2.36
C ASP A 200 14.82 -5.18 0.94
N ASP A 201 13.50 -5.38 0.79
CA ASP A 201 12.84 -5.44 -0.52
C ASP A 201 12.66 -4.06 -1.20
N PHE A 202 13.13 -2.97 -0.60
CA PHE A 202 13.02 -1.63 -1.20
C PHE A 202 14.00 -1.44 -2.36
N GLY A 203 13.52 -0.81 -3.44
CA GLY A 203 14.33 -0.59 -4.63
C GLY A 203 14.71 -1.88 -5.36
N LEU A 204 13.95 -2.96 -5.17
CA LEU A 204 14.00 -4.14 -6.02
C LEU A 204 13.14 -3.91 -7.26
N LEU A 205 13.73 -4.18 -8.43
CA LEU A 205 13.08 -4.04 -9.73
C LEU A 205 12.43 -5.37 -10.14
N PHE A 206 11.15 -5.30 -10.48
CA PHE A 206 10.38 -6.40 -11.01
C PHE A 206 10.22 -6.25 -12.52
N ILE A 207 10.43 -7.35 -13.24
CA ILE A 207 10.52 -7.40 -14.70
C ILE A 207 9.55 -8.47 -15.19
N ALA A 208 8.47 -8.10 -15.87
CA ALA A 208 7.58 -9.07 -16.49
C ALA A 208 8.04 -9.38 -17.92
N LEU A 209 8.17 -10.66 -18.22
CA LEU A 209 8.55 -11.17 -19.54
C LEU A 209 7.32 -11.66 -20.29
N ALA A 210 7.29 -11.41 -21.60
CA ALA A 210 6.34 -12.05 -22.48
C ALA A 210 6.57 -13.57 -22.52
N ARG A 211 5.49 -14.31 -22.85
CA ARG A 211 5.57 -15.75 -23.06
C ARG A 211 5.95 -16.06 -24.50
N ASN A 212 6.93 -16.94 -24.68
CA ASN A 212 7.25 -17.56 -25.96
C ASN A 212 6.55 -18.93 -26.02
N GLU A 213 5.78 -19.18 -27.09
CA GLU A 213 4.99 -20.42 -27.20
C GLU A 213 5.84 -21.65 -27.53
N THR A 214 6.97 -21.47 -28.21
CA THR A 214 7.93 -22.54 -28.55
C THR A 214 8.73 -22.97 -27.33
N LEU A 215 9.11 -22.03 -26.47
CA LEU A 215 9.93 -22.23 -25.27
C LEU A 215 9.11 -22.21 -23.98
N LYS A 216 7.79 -22.42 -24.05
CA LYS A 216 6.88 -22.32 -22.90
C LYS A 216 7.20 -23.24 -21.71
N ASN A 217 8.01 -24.29 -21.93
CA ASN A 217 8.46 -25.20 -20.88
C ASN A 217 9.68 -24.65 -20.13
N GLU A 218 10.42 -23.73 -20.73
CA GLU A 218 11.56 -23.05 -20.12
C GLU A 218 11.06 -21.95 -19.19
N ALA A 219 11.46 -22.01 -17.91
CA ALA A 219 10.97 -21.09 -16.88
C ALA A 219 11.12 -19.62 -17.31
N LEU A 220 12.28 -19.23 -17.85
CA LEU A 220 12.54 -17.86 -18.31
C LEU A 220 11.54 -17.36 -19.36
N TYR A 221 11.08 -18.24 -20.24
CA TYR A 221 10.25 -17.90 -21.40
C TYR A 221 8.75 -18.20 -21.21
N ALA A 222 8.38 -18.74 -20.05
CA ALA A 222 7.01 -19.11 -19.71
C ALA A 222 6.16 -17.94 -19.14
N GLY A 223 6.43 -16.70 -19.57
CA GLY A 223 5.75 -15.51 -19.05
C GLY A 223 6.17 -15.13 -17.63
N SER A 224 7.45 -15.35 -17.31
CA SER A 224 7.97 -15.18 -15.95
C SER A 224 8.07 -13.74 -15.48
N ILE A 225 7.99 -13.56 -14.17
CA ILE A 225 8.33 -12.30 -13.50
C ILE A 225 9.65 -12.49 -12.77
N LEU A 226 10.62 -11.61 -13.07
CA LEU A 226 11.92 -11.56 -12.42
C LEU A 226 11.94 -10.51 -11.32
N ARG A 227 12.84 -10.66 -10.34
CA ARG A 227 13.13 -9.68 -9.29
C ARG A 227 14.63 -9.56 -9.04
N ILE A 228 15.17 -8.36 -9.24
CA ILE A 228 16.60 -8.06 -9.09
C ILE A 228 16.83 -6.76 -8.30
N LYS A 229 18.02 -6.58 -7.75
CA LYS A 229 18.53 -5.26 -7.35
C LYS A 229 19.36 -4.71 -8.51
N PRO A 230 18.88 -3.68 -9.24
CA PRO A 230 19.50 -3.25 -10.49
C PRO A 230 20.76 -2.38 -10.29
N GLU A 231 21.14 -2.10 -9.04
CA GLU A 231 22.37 -1.41 -8.68
C GLU A 231 23.60 -2.29 -8.98
N LYS A 232 24.65 -1.67 -9.51
CA LYS A 232 25.91 -2.36 -9.82
C LYS A 232 26.63 -2.73 -8.52
N TYR A 233 27.07 -3.97 -8.40
CA TYR A 233 27.88 -4.44 -7.27
C TYR A 233 29.18 -5.09 -7.76
N GLY A 234 30.31 -4.38 -7.61
CA GLY A 234 31.59 -4.81 -8.14
C GLY A 234 31.55 -4.98 -9.67
N LEU A 235 31.78 -6.20 -10.15
CA LEU A 235 31.70 -6.56 -11.57
C LEU A 235 30.26 -6.89 -12.03
N GLN A 236 29.37 -7.22 -11.10
CA GLN A 236 27.99 -7.60 -11.41
C GLN A 236 27.18 -6.36 -11.78
N LYS A 237 26.43 -6.44 -12.87
CA LYS A 237 25.57 -5.34 -13.37
C LYS A 237 24.29 -5.18 -12.56
N TYR A 238 23.89 -6.24 -11.86
CA TYR A 238 22.81 -6.30 -10.88
C TYR A 238 23.11 -7.42 -9.90
N THR A 239 22.39 -7.46 -8.77
CA THR A 239 22.41 -8.60 -7.86
C THR A 239 21.04 -9.24 -7.75
N VAL A 240 21.01 -10.51 -7.36
CA VAL A 240 19.78 -11.28 -7.16
C VAL A 240 19.50 -11.37 -5.66
N PRO A 241 18.32 -10.96 -5.18
CA PRO A 241 17.95 -11.10 -3.77
C PRO A 241 18.01 -12.57 -3.32
N THR A 242 18.62 -12.81 -2.16
CA THR A 242 18.77 -14.17 -1.60
C THR A 242 17.44 -14.79 -1.17
N ASN A 243 16.41 -13.96 -0.94
CA ASN A 243 15.05 -14.39 -0.65
C ASN A 243 14.21 -14.62 -1.92
N ASN A 244 14.79 -14.62 -3.13
CA ASN A 244 14.08 -15.09 -4.32
C ASN A 244 13.71 -16.58 -4.16
N PRO A 245 12.45 -16.95 -4.46
CA PRO A 245 11.88 -18.24 -4.07
C PRO A 245 12.48 -19.42 -4.82
N PHE A 246 12.99 -19.22 -6.04
CA PHE A 246 13.57 -20.27 -6.88
C PHE A 246 15.10 -20.29 -6.86
N SER A 247 15.75 -19.54 -5.96
CA SER A 247 17.22 -19.41 -5.88
C SER A 247 17.99 -20.72 -5.64
N LYS A 248 17.28 -21.81 -5.30
CA LYS A 248 17.84 -23.15 -5.06
C LYS A 248 17.14 -24.25 -5.87
N THR A 249 16.29 -23.86 -6.82
CA THR A 249 15.58 -24.81 -7.67
C THR A 249 16.42 -25.06 -8.90
N ALA A 250 16.77 -26.33 -9.13
CA ALA A 250 17.43 -26.71 -10.38
C ALA A 250 16.57 -26.27 -11.58
N ASP A 251 17.22 -25.90 -12.68
CA ASP A 251 16.56 -25.59 -13.94
C ASP A 251 15.66 -24.32 -13.94
N ILE A 252 15.73 -23.50 -12.89
CA ILE A 252 15.08 -22.18 -12.81
C ILE A 252 16.12 -21.11 -12.48
N GLN A 253 16.13 -20.02 -13.23
CA GLN A 253 17.02 -18.89 -13.00
C GLN A 253 16.71 -18.21 -11.66
N ASN A 254 17.76 -17.83 -10.93
CA ASN A 254 17.64 -17.26 -9.58
C ASN A 254 16.87 -15.92 -9.56
N GLU A 255 16.86 -15.21 -10.67
CA GLU A 255 16.12 -13.97 -10.89
C GLU A 255 14.60 -14.19 -10.85
N ILE A 256 14.11 -15.37 -11.20
CA ILE A 256 12.68 -15.65 -11.33
C ILE A 256 12.04 -15.69 -9.94
N ILE A 257 10.87 -15.06 -9.82
CA ILE A 257 10.05 -15.08 -8.61
C ILE A 257 8.65 -15.65 -8.82
N PHE A 258 8.18 -15.73 -10.06
CA PHE A 258 6.85 -16.25 -10.40
C PHE A 258 6.87 -16.69 -11.86
N ILE A 259 6.27 -17.84 -12.16
CA ILE A 259 6.18 -18.37 -13.53
C ILE A 259 4.70 -18.48 -13.89
N ALA A 260 4.24 -17.64 -14.81
CA ALA A 260 2.83 -17.52 -15.15
C ALA A 260 2.27 -18.72 -15.93
N GLY A 261 3.08 -19.32 -16.80
CA GLY A 261 2.64 -20.36 -17.75
C GLY A 261 1.70 -19.86 -18.85
N GLN A 262 1.34 -18.57 -18.86
CA GLN A 262 0.36 -17.95 -19.75
C GLN A 262 0.84 -16.57 -20.23
N LYS A 263 0.17 -16.00 -21.23
CA LYS A 263 0.44 -14.64 -21.71
C LYS A 263 -0.03 -13.59 -20.70
N THR A 264 0.92 -13.05 -19.95
CA THR A 264 0.72 -11.90 -19.06
C THR A 264 0.56 -10.63 -19.87
N GLU A 265 -0.45 -9.83 -19.52
CA GLU A 265 -0.63 -8.48 -20.08
C GLU A 265 0.04 -7.43 -19.19
N HIS A 266 -0.23 -7.50 -17.88
CA HIS A 266 0.24 -6.54 -16.88
C HIS A 266 0.09 -7.15 -15.47
N PHE A 267 0.84 -6.64 -14.50
CA PHE A 267 0.61 -6.92 -13.08
C PHE A 267 0.59 -5.65 -12.22
N ASP A 268 -0.26 -5.66 -11.20
CA ASP A 268 -0.40 -4.60 -10.21
C ASP A 268 -0.02 -5.03 -8.79
N TRP A 269 0.30 -4.03 -7.98
CA TRP A 269 0.67 -4.20 -6.58
C TRP A 269 -0.56 -4.22 -5.66
N ILE A 270 -0.61 -5.24 -4.81
CA ILE A 270 -1.59 -5.30 -3.72
C ILE A 270 -0.98 -4.59 -2.51
N LYS A 271 -1.62 -3.48 -2.10
CA LYS A 271 -1.18 -2.67 -0.96
C LYS A 271 -1.00 -3.54 0.29
N GLN A 272 0.06 -3.29 1.05
CA GLN A 272 0.48 -4.06 2.25
C GLN A 272 0.97 -5.49 1.98
N SER A 273 1.19 -5.88 0.71
CA SER A 273 1.87 -7.13 0.38
C SER A 273 3.18 -6.88 -0.36
N ALA A 274 4.27 -7.47 0.15
CA ALA A 274 5.54 -7.55 -0.56
C ALA A 274 5.58 -8.74 -1.55
N TYR A 275 4.65 -9.69 -1.40
CA TYR A 275 4.77 -11.05 -1.94
C TYR A 275 3.56 -11.50 -2.76
N ARG A 276 2.59 -10.61 -3.00
CA ARG A 276 1.40 -10.88 -3.79
C ARG A 276 1.20 -9.83 -4.86
N LEU A 277 0.86 -10.30 -6.04
CA LEU A 277 0.62 -9.50 -7.24
C LEU A 277 -0.79 -9.78 -7.75
N LEU A 278 -1.44 -8.77 -8.30
CA LEU A 278 -2.64 -8.96 -9.12
C LEU A 278 -2.19 -9.05 -10.58
N VAL A 279 -2.28 -10.23 -11.19
CA VAL A 279 -1.81 -10.48 -12.55
C VAL A 279 -2.99 -10.55 -13.49
N GLN A 280 -2.90 -9.84 -14.63
CA GLN A 280 -3.86 -9.92 -15.72
C GLN A 280 -3.32 -10.85 -16.82
N PHE A 281 -4.04 -11.93 -17.09
CA PHE A 281 -3.77 -12.81 -18.23
C PHE A 281 -4.70 -12.51 -19.39
N ASN A 282 -4.16 -12.62 -20.59
CA ASN A 282 -4.93 -12.52 -21.82
C ASN A 282 -5.15 -13.91 -22.40
N GLN A 283 -6.41 -14.36 -22.42
CA GLN A 283 -6.83 -15.56 -23.14
C GLN A 283 -7.52 -15.17 -24.46
N PRO A 284 -7.69 -16.11 -25.40
CA PRO A 284 -8.43 -15.87 -26.64
C PRO A 284 -9.86 -15.36 -26.38
N ASP A 285 -10.55 -15.95 -25.41
CA ASP A 285 -11.99 -15.73 -25.17
C ASP A 285 -12.30 -14.95 -23.88
N SER A 286 -11.30 -14.58 -23.06
CA SER A 286 -11.49 -13.72 -21.87
C SER A 286 -10.16 -13.16 -21.37
N SER A 287 -10.20 -12.16 -20.48
CA SER A 287 -9.04 -11.80 -19.66
C SER A 287 -9.29 -12.22 -18.21
N LEU A 288 -8.27 -12.75 -17.55
CA LEU A 288 -8.38 -13.24 -16.17
C LEU A 288 -7.61 -12.31 -15.24
N LEU A 289 -8.21 -12.00 -14.08
CA LEU A 289 -7.53 -11.38 -12.96
C LEU A 289 -7.28 -12.41 -11.89
N ILE A 290 -6.02 -12.61 -11.55
CA ILE A 290 -5.58 -13.65 -10.62
C ILE A 290 -4.66 -13.04 -9.58
N GLU A 291 -4.86 -13.42 -8.31
CA GLU A 291 -3.92 -13.07 -7.24
C GLU A 291 -2.81 -14.12 -7.18
N ALA A 292 -1.62 -13.74 -7.63
CA ALA A 292 -0.43 -14.58 -7.63
C ALA A 292 0.43 -14.30 -6.40
N LYS A 293 1.02 -15.35 -5.82
CA LYS A 293 2.05 -15.25 -4.78
C LYS A 293 3.42 -15.53 -5.40
N ILE A 294 4.45 -14.82 -4.94
CA ILE A 294 5.82 -15.18 -5.32
C ILE A 294 6.15 -16.63 -4.90
N GLY A 295 6.90 -17.33 -5.74
CA GLY A 295 7.27 -18.74 -5.59
C GLY A 295 6.28 -19.72 -6.20
N GLU A 296 5.21 -19.24 -6.81
CA GLU A 296 4.28 -20.08 -7.57
C GLU A 296 4.79 -20.30 -9.01
N ASP A 297 4.60 -21.51 -9.52
CA ASP A 297 4.91 -21.95 -10.89
C ASP A 297 3.67 -22.58 -11.51
N TRP A 298 3.13 -21.95 -12.54
CA TRP A 298 1.87 -22.31 -13.19
C TRP A 298 2.04 -22.76 -14.64
N ARG A 299 3.24 -23.24 -15.02
CA ARG A 299 3.47 -23.79 -16.37
C ARG A 299 2.51 -24.91 -16.74
N GLU A 300 2.21 -25.79 -15.79
CA GLU A 300 1.32 -26.95 -15.99
C GLU A 300 -0.17 -26.56 -15.93
N ALA A 301 -0.58 -25.82 -14.89
CA ALA A 301 -1.97 -25.45 -14.69
C ALA A 301 -2.13 -24.18 -13.85
N ILE A 302 -3.15 -23.38 -14.18
CA ILE A 302 -3.56 -22.22 -13.39
C ILE A 302 -4.48 -22.71 -12.26
N PRO A 303 -4.18 -22.39 -10.99
CA PRO A 303 -5.05 -22.75 -9.87
C PRO A 303 -6.36 -21.96 -9.94
N GLN A 304 -7.49 -22.67 -10.12
CA GLN A 304 -8.80 -22.05 -10.34
C GLN A 304 -9.26 -21.24 -9.12
N GLU A 305 -8.90 -21.67 -7.91
CA GLU A 305 -9.22 -20.99 -6.65
C GLU A 305 -8.52 -19.63 -6.48
N LYS A 306 -7.50 -19.33 -7.29
CA LYS A 306 -6.79 -18.05 -7.28
C LYS A 306 -7.42 -17.03 -8.21
N ILE A 307 -8.29 -17.46 -9.12
CA ILE A 307 -9.00 -16.60 -10.05
C ILE A 307 -9.93 -15.70 -9.25
N LYS A 308 -9.75 -14.39 -9.42
CA LYS A 308 -10.54 -13.37 -8.74
C LYS A 308 -11.69 -12.87 -9.59
N LYS A 309 -11.45 -12.77 -10.91
CA LYS A 309 -12.47 -12.30 -11.84
C LYS A 309 -12.17 -12.69 -13.28
N HIS A 310 -13.22 -13.09 -13.98
CA HIS A 310 -13.27 -13.11 -15.44
C HIS A 310 -13.69 -11.72 -15.94
N LEU A 311 -12.84 -11.12 -16.76
CA LEU A 311 -13.13 -9.85 -17.43
C LEU A 311 -13.87 -10.12 -18.75
N PRO A 312 -14.85 -9.26 -19.11
CA PRO A 312 -15.59 -9.40 -20.35
C PRO A 312 -14.68 -9.26 -21.57
N ILE A 313 -15.05 -9.91 -22.68
CA ILE A 313 -14.41 -9.73 -23.98
C ILE A 313 -14.64 -8.30 -24.43
N LEU A 314 -13.55 -7.62 -24.79
CA LEU A 314 -13.59 -6.29 -25.41
C LEU A 314 -12.80 -6.33 -26.70
N ASP A 315 -13.31 -5.63 -27.71
CA ASP A 315 -12.63 -5.49 -29.01
C ASP A 315 -11.26 -4.82 -28.85
N THR A 316 -11.11 -3.95 -27.85
CA THR A 316 -9.85 -3.31 -27.45
C THR A 316 -9.42 -3.76 -26.06
N LYS A 317 -8.27 -4.42 -25.97
CA LYS A 317 -7.67 -4.82 -24.69
C LYS A 317 -7.02 -3.61 -24.04
N HIS A 318 -7.58 -3.18 -22.91
CA HIS A 318 -7.00 -2.12 -22.08
C HIS A 318 -6.39 -2.73 -20.82
N LYS A 319 -5.27 -2.15 -20.40
CA LYS A 319 -4.66 -2.42 -19.10
C LYS A 319 -5.66 -2.15 -17.98
N THR A 320 -5.87 -3.13 -17.10
CA THR A 320 -6.63 -2.93 -15.87
C THR A 320 -5.75 -2.34 -14.78
N LEU A 321 -6.37 -1.62 -13.85
CA LEU A 321 -5.67 -0.98 -12.74
C LEU A 321 -6.40 -1.15 -11.41
N LEU A 322 -5.70 -1.57 -10.37
CA LEU A 322 -6.22 -1.59 -9.00
C LEU A 322 -6.22 -0.17 -8.42
N TYR A 323 -7.39 0.41 -8.15
CA TYR A 323 -7.46 1.79 -7.64
C TYR A 323 -7.20 1.86 -6.14
N GLN A 324 -6.14 2.56 -5.77
CA GLN A 324 -5.70 2.72 -4.38
C GLN A 324 -5.60 4.20 -3.96
N GLY A 325 -6.05 5.13 -4.81
CA GLY A 325 -6.18 6.56 -4.54
C GLY A 325 -7.26 6.89 -3.50
N ARG A 326 -7.25 8.12 -3.00
CA ARG A 326 -8.12 8.59 -1.91
C ARG A 326 -9.24 9.51 -2.39
N ASP A 327 -9.11 10.13 -3.56
CA ASP A 327 -10.07 11.13 -4.04
C ASP A 327 -11.41 10.49 -4.42
N LEU A 328 -11.37 9.39 -5.16
CA LEU A 328 -12.54 8.63 -5.62
C LEU A 328 -12.85 7.48 -4.64
N LYS A 329 -13.20 7.81 -3.39
CA LYS A 329 -13.46 6.84 -2.29
C LYS A 329 -14.33 5.63 -2.67
N LYS A 330 -15.33 5.78 -3.55
CA LYS A 330 -16.22 4.68 -3.99
C LYS A 330 -15.51 3.63 -4.86
N LEU A 331 -14.40 4.04 -5.50
CA LEU A 331 -13.58 3.18 -6.35
C LEU A 331 -12.47 2.47 -5.57
N TRP A 332 -12.21 2.87 -4.31
CA TRP A 332 -11.08 2.34 -3.55
C TRP A 332 -11.14 0.82 -3.41
N GLY A 333 -10.03 0.15 -3.77
CA GLY A 333 -9.90 -1.30 -3.75
C GLY A 333 -10.60 -2.02 -4.91
N LYS A 334 -11.18 -1.29 -5.87
CA LYS A 334 -11.78 -1.86 -7.09
C LYS A 334 -10.76 -1.92 -8.21
N VAL A 335 -10.91 -2.94 -9.06
CA VAL A 335 -10.18 -3.00 -10.33
C VAL A 335 -10.95 -2.18 -11.35
N LEU A 336 -10.23 -1.30 -12.02
CA LEU A 336 -10.76 -0.39 -13.01
C LEU A 336 -10.37 -0.87 -14.39
N HIS A 337 -11.35 -0.85 -15.28
CA HIS A 337 -11.18 -1.18 -16.68
C HIS A 337 -11.82 -0.11 -17.55
N LEU A 338 -11.14 0.32 -18.61
CA LEU A 338 -11.61 1.35 -19.50
C LEU A 338 -12.31 0.73 -20.71
N GLN A 339 -13.55 1.13 -21.00
CA GLN A 339 -14.36 0.57 -22.07
C GLN A 339 -14.97 1.69 -22.92
N GLU A 340 -14.95 1.50 -24.24
CA GLU A 340 -15.72 2.31 -25.18
C GLU A 340 -17.07 1.62 -25.45
N LYS A 341 -18.17 2.35 -25.25
CA LYS A 341 -19.53 1.87 -25.53
C LYS A 341 -20.32 2.96 -26.23
N GLU A 342 -20.82 2.68 -27.44
CA GLU A 342 -21.65 3.63 -28.21
C GLU A 342 -20.99 5.02 -28.40
N ASN A 343 -19.67 5.05 -28.65
CA ASN A 343 -18.80 6.25 -28.73
C ASN A 343 -18.62 7.04 -27.42
N ASP A 344 -19.13 6.55 -26.29
CA ASP A 344 -18.86 7.08 -24.97
C ASP A 344 -17.81 6.23 -24.24
N TRP A 345 -16.84 6.90 -23.62
CA TRP A 345 -15.86 6.23 -22.78
C TRP A 345 -16.37 6.08 -21.35
N GLN A 346 -16.23 4.87 -20.82
CA GLN A 346 -16.70 4.48 -19.50
C GLN A 346 -15.58 3.79 -18.72
N LEU A 347 -15.53 4.07 -17.42
CA LEU A 347 -14.64 3.42 -16.48
C LEU A 347 -15.46 2.43 -15.64
N GLN A 348 -15.27 1.14 -15.93
CA GLN A 348 -15.91 0.04 -15.22
C GLN A 348 -15.16 -0.24 -13.91
N ALA A 349 -15.89 -0.30 -12.79
CA ALA A 349 -15.31 -0.61 -11.49
C ALA A 349 -15.78 -1.98 -10.98
N LEU A 350 -14.82 -2.89 -10.85
CA LEU A 350 -15.02 -4.31 -10.52
C LEU A 350 -14.51 -4.61 -9.11
N THR A 351 -15.20 -5.50 -8.39
CA THR A 351 -14.79 -5.93 -7.03
C THR A 351 -14.07 -7.27 -7.12
N ILE A 352 -12.89 -7.40 -6.50
CA ILE A 352 -11.97 -8.55 -6.62
C ILE A 352 -12.44 -9.80 -5.85
N ASN A 353 -13.23 -9.64 -4.77
CA ASN A 353 -13.52 -10.73 -3.81
C ASN A 353 -14.92 -11.35 -3.96
N SER A 354 -15.60 -11.17 -5.09
CA SER A 354 -16.88 -11.84 -5.30
C SER A 354 -16.67 -13.11 -6.12
N THR A 355 -16.86 -14.25 -5.46
CA THR A 355 -16.91 -15.59 -6.08
C THR A 355 -18.13 -15.79 -6.99
N ASP A 356 -18.97 -14.76 -7.16
CA ASP A 356 -20.08 -14.81 -8.09
C ASP A 356 -19.60 -14.41 -9.49
N ASP A 357 -19.17 -15.41 -10.26
CA ASP A 357 -19.12 -15.34 -11.73
C ASP A 357 -20.52 -15.31 -12.34
N ALA A 358 -21.56 -15.54 -11.54
CA ALA A 358 -22.96 -15.42 -11.94
C ALA A 358 -23.44 -13.96 -11.94
N GLY A 359 -22.87 -13.10 -12.79
CA GLY A 359 -23.48 -11.87 -13.35
C GLY A 359 -24.12 -10.81 -12.42
N ASN A 360 -24.11 -10.98 -11.09
CA ASN A 360 -24.98 -10.26 -10.16
C ASN A 360 -24.23 -9.32 -9.20
N THR A 361 -22.90 -9.24 -9.29
CA THR A 361 -22.20 -8.10 -8.67
C THR A 361 -22.34 -6.88 -9.58
N PRO A 362 -22.89 -5.75 -9.11
CA PRO A 362 -23.11 -4.60 -9.96
C PRO A 362 -21.76 -4.01 -10.37
N ASN A 363 -21.38 -4.25 -11.62
CA ASN A 363 -20.33 -3.48 -12.29
C ASN A 363 -20.79 -2.03 -12.29
N ILE A 364 -20.10 -1.19 -11.53
CA ILE A 364 -20.45 0.23 -11.49
C ILE A 364 -19.75 0.87 -12.67
N SER A 365 -20.53 1.17 -13.71
CA SER A 365 -20.04 1.93 -14.85
C SER A 365 -20.01 3.42 -14.50
N HIS A 366 -18.89 4.06 -14.77
CA HIS A 366 -18.73 5.50 -14.65
C HIS A 366 -18.52 6.14 -16.02
N LYS A 367 -19.46 6.97 -16.48
CA LYS A 367 -19.31 7.70 -17.74
C LYS A 367 -18.25 8.79 -17.59
N LEU A 368 -17.29 8.85 -18.49
CA LEU A 368 -16.32 9.94 -18.56
C LEU A 368 -16.97 11.14 -19.26
N ILE A 369 -16.77 12.34 -18.72
CA ILE A 369 -17.30 13.59 -19.28
C ILE A 369 -16.18 14.65 -19.40
N ASN A 370 -16.48 15.77 -20.06
CA ASN A 370 -15.56 16.88 -20.30
C ASN A 370 -14.32 16.55 -21.16
N TYR A 371 -14.48 15.63 -22.11
CA TYR A 371 -13.56 15.47 -23.25
C TYR A 371 -14.26 15.78 -24.57
N ASN A 372 -13.48 16.07 -25.61
CA ASN A 372 -14.02 16.38 -26.92
C ASN A 372 -14.42 15.10 -27.66
N THR A 373 -15.74 14.86 -27.76
CA THR A 373 -16.36 13.70 -28.41
C THR A 373 -16.41 13.79 -29.94
N ASN A 374 -16.03 14.93 -30.54
CA ASN A 374 -16.13 15.15 -31.99
C ASN A 374 -15.04 14.41 -32.81
N LYS A 375 -14.07 13.77 -32.15
CA LYS A 375 -13.04 12.93 -32.78
C LYS A 375 -13.01 11.57 -32.10
N GLN A 376 -12.72 10.52 -32.87
CA GLN A 376 -12.47 9.19 -32.32
C GLN A 376 -11.32 9.28 -31.33
N SER A 377 -11.67 9.23 -30.04
CA SER A 377 -10.72 9.40 -28.93
C SER A 377 -10.19 8.03 -28.57
N LYS A 378 -8.87 7.89 -28.48
CA LYS A 378 -8.23 6.66 -28.00
C LYS A 378 -7.55 6.95 -26.68
N PHE A 379 -7.90 6.19 -25.65
CA PHE A 379 -7.40 6.43 -24.30
C PHE A 379 -6.54 5.26 -23.78
N SER A 380 -5.63 5.61 -22.89
CA SER A 380 -4.88 4.66 -22.06
C SER A 380 -4.90 5.13 -20.61
N LEU A 381 -5.08 4.18 -19.69
CA LEU A 381 -5.20 4.43 -18.26
C LEU A 381 -3.84 4.28 -17.58
N HIS A 382 -3.50 5.24 -16.73
CA HIS A 382 -2.25 5.31 -15.97
C HIS A 382 -2.54 5.72 -14.51
N GLN A 383 -1.54 5.63 -13.64
CA GLN A 383 -1.67 5.98 -12.23
C GLN A 383 -0.51 6.87 -11.75
N LYS A 384 -0.84 7.77 -10.82
CA LYS A 384 0.12 8.50 -9.99
C LYS A 384 0.64 7.62 -8.85
N HIS A 385 1.77 8.03 -8.24
CA HIS A 385 2.33 7.37 -7.06
C HIS A 385 1.37 7.31 -5.85
N ASN A 386 0.45 8.28 -5.75
CA ASN A 386 -0.56 8.31 -4.70
C ASN A 386 -1.80 7.44 -5.00
N GLY A 387 -1.80 6.74 -6.15
CA GLY A 387 -2.90 5.88 -6.61
C GLY A 387 -4.01 6.61 -7.36
N GLU A 388 -3.89 7.92 -7.58
CA GLU A 388 -4.84 8.67 -8.40
C GLU A 388 -4.68 8.38 -9.89
N LEU A 389 -5.77 8.55 -10.65
CA LEU A 389 -5.85 8.13 -12.04
C LEU A 389 -5.41 9.23 -13.01
N LEU A 390 -4.68 8.81 -14.03
CA LEU A 390 -4.31 9.60 -15.18
C LEU A 390 -4.89 8.94 -16.43
N LEU A 391 -5.38 9.76 -17.36
CA LEU A 391 -5.92 9.29 -18.62
C LEU A 391 -5.17 9.99 -19.76
N LEU A 392 -4.44 9.23 -20.55
CA LEU A 392 -3.72 9.74 -21.71
C LEU A 392 -4.57 9.50 -22.96
N GLU A 393 -4.89 10.58 -23.65
CA GLU A 393 -5.64 10.60 -24.88
C GLU A 393 -4.69 10.78 -26.07
N HIS A 394 -4.72 9.82 -26.99
CA HIS A 394 -3.73 9.68 -28.05
C HIS A 394 -4.04 10.53 -29.28
N SER A 395 -5.31 10.73 -29.62
CA SER A 395 -5.70 11.38 -30.89
C SER A 395 -5.57 12.92 -30.85
N GLN A 396 -5.90 13.52 -29.72
CA GLN A 396 -5.79 14.96 -29.43
C GLN A 396 -4.62 15.27 -28.51
N GLN A 397 -3.78 14.27 -28.21
CA GLN A 397 -2.52 14.42 -27.49
C GLN A 397 -2.69 15.21 -26.17
N ARG A 398 -3.55 14.69 -25.27
CA ARG A 398 -3.83 15.33 -23.98
C ARG A 398 -3.69 14.36 -22.82
N LEU A 399 -3.24 14.89 -21.70
CA LEU A 399 -3.20 14.17 -20.42
C LEU A 399 -4.29 14.74 -19.51
N TYR A 400 -5.11 13.87 -18.93
CA TYR A 400 -6.19 14.23 -18.02
C TYR A 400 -6.00 13.59 -16.63
N SER A 401 -6.50 14.27 -15.60
CA SER A 401 -6.83 13.69 -14.30
C SER A 401 -8.31 13.33 -14.28
N ILE A 402 -8.66 12.28 -13.54
CA ILE A 402 -10.06 11.88 -13.34
C ILE A 402 -10.53 12.39 -11.98
N LYS A 403 -11.56 13.23 -11.96
CA LYS A 403 -12.11 13.85 -10.75
C LYS A 403 -13.60 13.56 -10.61
N LYS A 404 -14.15 13.88 -9.44
CA LYS A 404 -15.61 13.91 -9.26
C LYS A 404 -16.18 15.09 -10.06
N PRO A 405 -17.40 14.95 -10.60
CA PRO A 405 -18.08 16.05 -11.25
C PRO A 405 -18.15 17.26 -10.32
N THR A 406 -17.63 18.38 -10.80
CA THR A 406 -17.82 19.66 -10.14
C THR A 406 -19.28 20.04 -10.37
N ALA A 407 -20.08 20.21 -9.31
CA ALA A 407 -21.44 20.70 -9.43
C ALA A 407 -21.39 22.15 -9.91
N VAL A 408 -21.36 22.36 -11.22
CA VAL A 408 -21.41 23.69 -11.78
C VAL A 408 -22.86 24.17 -11.63
N VAL A 409 -23.08 25.13 -10.73
CA VAL A 409 -24.27 25.98 -10.74
C VAL A 409 -24.16 26.88 -11.97
N ASN A 410 -24.35 26.30 -13.16
CA ASN A 410 -24.50 27.06 -14.38
C ASN A 410 -25.95 27.52 -14.43
N ASN A 411 -26.21 28.70 -13.87
CA ASN A 411 -27.34 29.52 -14.28
C ASN A 411 -27.07 29.96 -15.73
N VAL A 412 -27.41 29.09 -16.68
CA VAL A 412 -27.53 29.48 -18.08
C VAL A 412 -28.99 29.28 -18.43
N ASP A 413 -29.70 30.41 -18.43
CA ASP A 413 -31.04 30.54 -18.98
C ASP A 413 -31.06 30.05 -20.43
N LYS A 414 -31.47 28.80 -20.63
CA LYS A 414 -32.09 28.39 -21.88
C LYS A 414 -33.60 28.40 -21.68
N LYS A 415 -34.22 29.51 -22.12
CA LYS A 415 -35.65 29.55 -22.43
C LYS A 415 -35.95 28.44 -23.44
N GLN A 416 -36.69 27.43 -23.00
CA GLN A 416 -37.49 26.59 -23.86
C GLN A 416 -38.94 26.94 -23.59
N ASP A 417 -39.58 27.52 -24.60
CA ASP A 417 -41.01 27.81 -24.61
C ASP A 417 -41.81 26.51 -24.52
N LEU A 418 -42.76 26.45 -23.57
CA LEU A 418 -43.81 25.44 -23.51
C LEU A 418 -45.17 26.17 -23.60
N PRO A 419 -46.14 25.67 -24.36
CA PRO A 419 -47.37 26.38 -24.61
C PRO A 419 -48.25 26.38 -23.36
N SER A 420 -48.82 27.56 -23.12
CA SER A 420 -49.84 27.86 -22.14
C SER A 420 -51.07 26.98 -22.29
N SER A 421 -51.44 26.26 -21.23
CA SER A 421 -52.85 25.99 -20.95
C SER A 421 -53.13 26.12 -19.46
N SER A 422 -54.24 26.78 -19.20
CA SER A 422 -54.74 27.30 -17.95
C SER A 422 -55.14 26.21 -16.95
N ASN A 423 -54.52 26.19 -15.78
CA ASN A 423 -55.15 25.82 -14.51
C ASN A 423 -54.31 26.33 -13.33
N SER A 424 -54.21 27.67 -13.23
CA SER A 424 -53.42 28.35 -12.21
C SER A 424 -53.93 28.10 -10.78
N GLN A 425 -55.23 27.85 -10.59
CA GLN A 425 -55.80 27.59 -9.27
C GLN A 425 -55.46 26.19 -8.74
N SER A 426 -55.39 25.17 -9.60
CA SER A 426 -55.03 23.80 -9.20
C SER A 426 -53.55 23.69 -8.86
N ILE A 427 -52.68 24.41 -9.59
CA ILE A 427 -51.24 24.45 -9.33
C ILE A 427 -50.95 25.15 -7.99
N LEU A 428 -51.65 26.24 -7.68
CA LEU A 428 -51.48 26.98 -6.41
C LEU A 428 -51.88 26.14 -5.19
N LEU A 429 -52.95 25.34 -5.32
CA LEU A 429 -53.40 24.40 -4.28
C LEU A 429 -52.39 23.25 -4.07
N ILE A 430 -51.84 22.70 -5.16
CA ILE A 430 -50.80 21.66 -5.08
C ILE A 430 -49.52 22.23 -4.45
N LEU A 431 -49.14 23.47 -4.77
CA LEU A 431 -47.99 24.15 -4.18
C LEU A 431 -48.19 24.39 -2.67
N PHE A 432 -49.38 24.79 -2.25
CA PHE A 432 -49.71 24.94 -0.83
C PHE A 432 -49.64 23.61 -0.08
N CYS A 433 -50.17 22.53 -0.67
CA CYS A 433 -50.05 21.20 -0.10
C CYS A 433 -48.59 20.73 -0.01
N PHE A 434 -47.77 21.01 -1.03
CA PHE A 434 -46.34 20.70 -1.02
C PHE A 434 -45.59 21.49 0.05
N VAL A 435 -45.92 22.76 0.25
CA VAL A 435 -45.32 23.60 1.30
C VAL A 435 -45.72 23.11 2.69
N PHE A 436 -46.97 22.68 2.90
CA PHE A 436 -47.40 22.07 4.17
C PHE A 436 -46.72 20.71 4.42
N ILE A 437 -46.54 19.90 3.39
CA ILE A 437 -45.81 18.63 3.49
C ILE A 437 -44.31 18.88 3.72
N LEU A 438 -43.70 19.85 3.05
CA LEU A 438 -42.29 20.24 3.22
C LEU A 438 -42.04 20.84 4.59
N THR A 439 -42.94 21.66 5.11
CA THR A 439 -42.83 22.22 6.47
C THR A 439 -43.10 21.17 7.53
N GLY A 440 -44.06 20.28 7.33
CA GLY A 440 -44.32 19.12 8.20
C GLY A 440 -43.15 18.13 8.23
N THR A 441 -42.59 17.80 7.05
CA THR A 441 -41.41 16.93 6.92
C THR A 441 -40.16 17.62 7.42
N TYR A 442 -39.95 18.91 7.16
CA TYR A 442 -38.84 19.68 7.74
C TYR A 442 -38.95 19.78 9.26
N TRP A 443 -40.14 19.96 9.82
CA TRP A 443 -40.36 20.00 11.27
C TRP A 443 -40.19 18.61 11.91
N TYR A 444 -40.64 17.55 11.24
CA TYR A 444 -40.42 16.16 11.63
C TYR A 444 -38.94 15.73 11.54
N ILE A 445 -38.26 16.11 10.45
CA ILE A 445 -36.81 15.92 10.25
C ILE A 445 -36.02 16.76 11.26
N ARG A 446 -36.48 17.96 11.61
CA ARG A 446 -35.83 18.82 12.61
C ARG A 446 -36.06 18.35 14.04
N SER A 447 -37.22 17.76 14.36
CA SER A 447 -37.45 17.15 15.69
C SER A 447 -36.75 15.80 15.84
N THR A 448 -36.43 15.11 14.73
CA THR A 448 -35.69 13.83 14.74
C THR A 448 -34.18 13.97 14.52
N ASN A 449 -33.69 15.06 13.90
CA ASN A 449 -32.26 15.26 13.58
C ASN A 449 -31.47 16.13 14.56
N THR A 450 -31.86 16.22 15.82
CA THR A 450 -30.88 16.46 16.89
C THR A 450 -30.20 15.14 17.24
N LYS A 451 -29.30 14.64 16.38
CA LYS A 451 -28.23 13.64 16.67
C LYS A 451 -27.53 13.18 15.37
N LYS A 452 -26.81 14.08 14.68
CA LYS A 452 -25.71 13.63 13.80
C LYS A 452 -24.55 13.22 14.69
N GLN A 453 -24.38 11.91 14.85
CA GLN A 453 -23.50 11.33 15.84
C GLN A 453 -22.16 10.89 15.22
N GLY A 454 -21.03 11.43 15.71
CA GLY A 454 -19.68 11.20 15.18
C GLY A 454 -19.15 9.78 15.39
N PHE A 455 -18.01 9.43 14.77
CA PHE A 455 -17.30 8.13 14.85
C PHE A 455 -17.31 7.44 16.23
N PHE A 456 -17.30 8.21 17.32
CA PHE A 456 -17.31 7.72 18.70
C PHE A 456 -18.69 7.47 19.33
N GLN A 457 -19.77 7.83 18.65
CA GLN A 457 -21.15 7.67 19.15
C GLN A 457 -21.85 6.44 18.55
N GLN A 458 -21.29 5.83 17.51
CA GLN A 458 -21.75 4.56 16.93
C GLN A 458 -21.14 3.33 17.60
N GLN A 459 -20.12 3.49 18.45
CA GLN A 459 -19.42 2.40 19.13
C GLN A 459 -19.51 2.56 20.65
N TRP A 460 -19.49 1.43 21.35
CA TRP A 460 -19.42 1.38 22.79
C TRP A 460 -17.99 1.76 23.25
N ALA A 461 -17.88 2.50 24.35
CA ALA A 461 -16.59 3.01 24.82
C ALA A 461 -15.91 2.06 25.82
N ASN A 462 -16.68 1.23 26.50
CA ASN A 462 -16.20 0.27 27.48
C ASN A 462 -17.28 -0.79 27.74
N PHE A 463 -16.88 -1.89 28.37
CA PHE A 463 -17.77 -2.88 28.93
C PHE A 463 -17.31 -3.31 30.32
N GLU A 464 -18.24 -3.74 31.17
CA GLU A 464 -17.96 -4.38 32.44
C GLU A 464 -18.70 -5.71 32.51
N ILE A 465 -18.08 -6.67 33.19
CA ILE A 465 -18.60 -8.02 33.33
C ILE A 465 -19.08 -8.14 34.77
N ASP A 466 -20.34 -8.50 34.95
CA ASP A 466 -20.85 -8.90 36.24
C ASP A 466 -20.89 -10.43 36.32
N MET A 467 -19.97 -10.98 37.12
CA MET A 467 -19.84 -12.42 37.32
C MET A 467 -21.00 -13.02 38.12
N ALA A 468 -21.69 -12.23 38.95
CA ALA A 468 -22.83 -12.69 39.75
C ALA A 468 -24.07 -12.88 38.86
N THR A 469 -24.30 -11.96 37.92
CA THR A 469 -25.46 -12.00 37.01
C THR A 469 -25.15 -12.63 35.64
N LYS A 470 -23.88 -12.99 35.38
CA LYS A 470 -23.38 -13.47 34.08
C LYS A 470 -23.79 -12.56 32.93
N SER A 471 -23.64 -11.25 33.13
CA SER A 471 -24.03 -10.24 32.17
C SER A 471 -22.88 -9.30 31.82
N ILE A 472 -22.97 -8.68 30.66
CA ILE A 472 -22.07 -7.64 30.17
C ILE A 472 -22.84 -6.34 30.11
N SER A 473 -22.34 -5.34 30.82
CA SER A 473 -22.81 -3.97 30.79
C SER A 473 -22.00 -3.14 29.79
N LEU A 474 -22.65 -2.58 28.78
CA LEU A 474 -22.04 -1.73 27.76
C LEU A 474 -22.26 -0.24 28.07
N TYR A 475 -21.19 0.55 27.93
CA TYR A 475 -21.16 1.96 28.30
C TYR A 475 -20.90 2.85 27.08
N LYS A 476 -21.68 3.93 26.93
CA LYS A 476 -21.35 5.02 26.02
C LYS A 476 -20.30 5.95 26.62
N ARG A 477 -19.63 6.69 25.73
CA ARG A 477 -18.57 7.63 26.09
C ARG A 477 -19.11 8.67 27.08
N HIS A 478 -18.37 8.88 28.18
CA HIS A 478 -18.70 9.81 29.27
C HIS A 478 -19.91 9.44 30.13
N ASN A 479 -20.60 8.32 29.86
CA ASN A 479 -21.67 7.84 30.73
C ASN A 479 -21.12 6.91 31.82
N LYS A 480 -21.63 7.04 33.05
CA LYS A 480 -21.23 6.21 34.21
C LYS A 480 -22.22 5.08 34.48
N SER A 481 -23.43 5.15 33.91
CA SER A 481 -24.42 4.08 33.98
C SER A 481 -24.40 3.26 32.69
N PRO A 482 -24.62 1.94 32.76
CA PRO A 482 -24.73 1.10 31.58
C PRO A 482 -26.00 1.45 30.80
N GLU A 483 -25.89 1.48 29.48
CA GLU A 483 -27.02 1.80 28.58
C GLU A 483 -27.58 0.53 27.92
N LYS A 484 -26.80 -0.54 27.86
CA LYS A 484 -27.24 -1.85 27.41
C LYS A 484 -26.61 -2.93 28.28
N ASN A 485 -27.40 -3.92 28.66
CA ASN A 485 -26.93 -5.13 29.30
C ASN A 485 -27.17 -6.32 28.36
N LEU A 486 -26.17 -7.17 28.19
CA LEU A 486 -26.20 -8.40 27.39
C LEU A 486 -25.99 -9.59 28.32
N THR A 487 -26.64 -10.72 28.05
CA THR A 487 -26.39 -11.95 28.80
C THR A 487 -25.25 -12.69 28.14
N ILE A 488 -24.25 -13.17 28.90
CA ILE A 488 -23.08 -13.86 28.31
C ILE A 488 -23.52 -15.09 27.52
N SER A 489 -24.57 -15.79 27.96
CA SER A 489 -25.11 -16.96 27.27
C SER A 489 -25.77 -16.70 25.92
N SER A 490 -26.13 -15.45 25.60
CA SER A 490 -26.68 -15.11 24.28
C SER A 490 -25.60 -14.76 23.27
N LEU A 491 -24.31 -14.73 23.65
CA LEU A 491 -23.21 -14.41 22.76
C LEU A 491 -22.69 -15.66 22.07
N ILE A 492 -22.64 -15.61 20.74
CA ILE A 492 -22.20 -16.73 19.90
C ILE A 492 -20.80 -16.51 19.31
N CYS A 493 -20.33 -15.26 19.27
CA CYS A 493 -19.01 -14.94 18.72
C CYS A 493 -18.39 -13.70 19.38
N SER A 494 -17.06 -13.70 19.51
CA SER A 494 -16.27 -12.55 19.95
C SER A 494 -14.96 -12.43 19.18
N GLU A 495 -14.73 -11.26 18.61
CA GLU A 495 -13.57 -10.95 17.77
C GLU A 495 -12.76 -9.80 18.38
N ILE A 496 -11.44 -9.97 18.48
CA ILE A 496 -10.50 -8.89 18.79
C ILE A 496 -9.98 -8.30 17.48
N LEU A 497 -10.11 -6.99 17.34
CA LEU A 497 -9.59 -6.24 16.20
C LEU A 497 -8.45 -5.31 16.63
N LEU A 498 -7.34 -5.34 15.89
CA LEU A 498 -6.23 -4.42 16.00
C LEU A 498 -6.15 -3.62 14.70
N ASN A 499 -6.33 -2.31 14.76
CA ASN A 499 -6.35 -1.42 13.58
C ASN A 499 -7.31 -1.89 12.47
N ASP A 500 -8.53 -2.32 12.84
CA ASP A 500 -9.56 -2.87 11.95
C ASP A 500 -9.30 -4.28 11.41
N GLU A 501 -8.18 -4.92 11.75
CA GLU A 501 -7.88 -6.31 11.39
C GLU A 501 -8.25 -7.27 12.52
N VAL A 502 -8.96 -8.35 12.22
CA VAL A 502 -9.32 -9.39 13.20
C VAL A 502 -8.08 -10.23 13.50
N ILE A 503 -7.61 -10.19 14.75
CA ILE A 503 -6.44 -10.96 15.21
C ILE A 503 -6.79 -12.17 16.07
N SER A 504 -8.06 -12.29 16.48
CA SER A 504 -8.59 -13.44 17.22
C SER A 504 -10.10 -13.50 17.10
N THR A 505 -10.63 -14.68 16.84
CA THR A 505 -12.07 -14.98 16.79
C THR A 505 -12.36 -16.18 17.69
N ILE A 506 -13.45 -16.09 18.45
CA ILE A 506 -13.99 -17.19 19.25
C ILE A 506 -15.43 -17.38 18.81
N SER A 507 -15.77 -18.59 18.38
CA SER A 507 -17.12 -18.97 17.95
C SER A 507 -17.39 -20.43 18.29
N ALA A 508 -18.64 -20.88 18.12
CA ALA A 508 -19.04 -22.27 18.36
C ALA A 508 -18.45 -23.31 17.37
N ASP A 509 -17.75 -22.86 16.32
CA ASP A 509 -17.10 -23.76 15.37
C ASP A 509 -15.87 -24.44 16.00
N THR A 510 -15.77 -25.76 15.81
CA THR A 510 -14.82 -26.67 16.47
C THR A 510 -13.33 -26.42 16.15
N THR A 511 -13.02 -25.43 15.29
CA THR A 511 -11.67 -25.04 14.90
C THR A 511 -11.17 -23.76 15.59
N GLN A 512 -12.00 -23.08 16.40
CA GLN A 512 -11.74 -21.70 16.89
C GLN A 512 -11.80 -21.54 18.43
N ALA A 513 -11.26 -22.49 19.20
CA ALA A 513 -11.15 -22.34 20.65
C ALA A 513 -9.94 -21.50 21.07
N PHE A 514 -10.10 -20.62 22.06
CA PHE A 514 -9.01 -19.80 22.58
C PHE A 514 -8.01 -20.67 23.36
N SER A 515 -6.74 -20.61 22.97
CA SER A 515 -5.66 -21.44 23.51
C SER A 515 -4.49 -20.59 24.00
N ASN A 516 -3.59 -21.19 24.78
CA ASN A 516 -2.36 -20.51 25.22
C ASN A 516 -1.45 -20.10 24.04
N GLU A 517 -1.48 -20.84 22.94
CA GLU A 517 -0.76 -20.50 21.71
C GLU A 517 -1.40 -19.30 21.03
N LEU A 518 -2.73 -19.29 20.91
CA LEU A 518 -3.47 -18.16 20.35
C LEU A 518 -3.31 -16.89 21.20
N GLU A 519 -3.35 -17.00 22.53
CA GLU A 519 -3.02 -15.87 23.43
C GLU A 519 -1.60 -15.34 23.15
N SER A 520 -0.62 -16.22 22.95
CA SER A 520 0.77 -15.81 22.65
C SER A 520 0.87 -15.08 21.30
N LEU A 521 0.15 -15.52 20.27
CA LEU A 521 0.08 -14.86 18.97
C LEU A 521 -0.59 -13.49 19.05
N VAL A 522 -1.71 -13.39 19.77
CA VAL A 522 -2.42 -12.12 19.98
C VAL A 522 -1.56 -11.12 20.77
N LEU A 523 -0.87 -11.58 21.83
CA LEU A 523 0.06 -10.74 22.58
C LEU A 523 1.27 -10.31 21.73
N ALA A 524 1.77 -11.18 20.84
CA ALA A 524 2.82 -10.83 19.90
C ALA A 524 2.34 -9.75 18.90
N ALA A 525 1.12 -9.86 18.37
CA ALA A 525 0.53 -8.85 17.50
C ALA A 525 0.41 -7.49 18.20
N PHE A 526 -0.10 -7.46 19.44
CA PHE A 526 -0.15 -6.24 20.25
C PHE A 526 1.23 -5.67 20.55
N GLY A 527 2.22 -6.53 20.83
CA GLY A 527 3.60 -6.14 21.11
C GLY A 527 4.28 -5.53 19.88
N SER A 528 4.14 -6.15 18.72
CA SER A 528 4.67 -5.68 17.44
C SER A 528 4.11 -4.31 17.10
N GLU A 529 2.79 -4.12 17.22
CA GLU A 529 2.16 -2.83 16.97
C GLU A 529 2.60 -1.78 18.01
N HIS A 530 2.75 -2.15 19.28
CA HIS A 530 3.17 -1.21 20.34
C HIS A 530 4.60 -0.67 20.15
N ARG A 531 5.51 -1.49 19.60
CA ARG A 531 6.91 -1.11 19.32
C ARG A 531 7.03 -0.01 18.28
N ILE A 532 6.01 0.18 17.44
CA ILE A 532 6.01 1.22 16.42
C ILE A 532 5.78 2.59 17.08
N LYS A 533 6.62 3.57 16.75
CA LYS A 533 6.47 4.95 17.23
C LYS A 533 5.21 5.61 16.65
N MET A 534 4.52 6.39 17.47
CA MET A 534 3.30 7.11 17.06
C MET A 534 3.66 8.46 16.42
N ILE A 535 4.11 8.44 15.16
CA ILE A 535 4.48 9.64 14.36
C ILE A 535 3.52 9.82 13.16
N ASN A 536 3.50 11.02 12.57
CA ASN A 536 2.80 11.35 11.31
C ASN A 536 1.34 10.87 11.27
N ASP A 537 0.54 11.28 12.26
CA ASP A 537 -0.87 10.91 12.39
C ASP A 537 -1.15 9.40 12.44
N LYS A 538 -0.18 8.53 12.75
CA LYS A 538 -0.42 7.08 12.90
C LYS A 538 -1.58 6.81 13.87
N HIS A 539 -2.49 5.94 13.45
CA HIS A 539 -3.61 5.47 14.25
C HIS A 539 -3.22 4.16 14.93
N ARG A 540 -3.56 4.02 16.22
CA ARG A 540 -3.55 2.75 16.93
C ARG A 540 -4.90 2.54 17.59
N LYS A 541 -5.57 1.44 17.23
CA LYS A 541 -6.93 1.14 17.63
C LYS A 541 -7.05 -0.32 18.07
N ILE A 542 -7.67 -0.56 19.21
CA ILE A 542 -8.05 -1.91 19.68
C ILE A 542 -9.55 -1.92 19.88
N GLN A 543 -10.24 -2.82 19.21
CA GLN A 543 -11.68 -2.99 19.24
C GLN A 543 -12.05 -4.44 19.58
N LEU A 544 -13.24 -4.60 20.12
CA LEU A 544 -13.87 -5.88 20.41
C LEU A 544 -15.24 -5.89 19.73
N CYS A 545 -15.49 -6.90 18.89
CA CYS A 545 -16.78 -7.10 18.24
C CYS A 545 -17.46 -8.30 18.88
N LEU A 546 -18.65 -8.10 19.47
CA LEU A 546 -19.46 -9.18 20.04
C LEU A 546 -20.65 -9.44 19.13
N THR A 547 -20.98 -10.71 18.89
CA THR A 547 -22.17 -11.10 18.13
C THR A 547 -23.09 -11.95 19.00
N ASP A 548 -24.37 -11.57 19.07
CA ASP A 548 -25.39 -12.34 19.78
C ASP A 548 -26.07 -13.39 18.88
N ASP A 549 -26.90 -14.24 19.50
CA ASP A 549 -27.72 -15.28 18.86
C ASP A 549 -28.71 -14.73 17.81
N GLN A 550 -29.06 -13.45 17.88
CA GLN A 550 -29.85 -12.73 16.90
C GLN A 550 -29.01 -12.13 15.75
N LYS A 551 -27.70 -12.44 15.71
CA LYS A 551 -26.72 -11.89 14.76
C LYS A 551 -26.57 -10.37 14.83
N GLN A 552 -26.86 -9.76 15.98
CA GLN A 552 -26.57 -8.35 16.22
C GLN A 552 -25.11 -8.17 16.62
N HIS A 553 -24.46 -7.17 16.06
CA HIS A 553 -23.05 -6.87 16.31
C HIS A 553 -22.90 -5.67 17.24
N TYR A 554 -22.12 -5.85 18.32
CA TYR A 554 -21.79 -4.82 19.29
C TYR A 554 -20.30 -4.49 19.18
N MET A 555 -19.99 -3.35 18.55
CA MET A 555 -18.61 -2.88 18.37
C MET A 555 -18.19 -2.01 19.56
N ILE A 556 -17.11 -2.41 20.25
CA ILE A 556 -16.58 -1.74 21.44
C ILE A 556 -15.15 -1.26 21.16
N CYS A 557 -14.91 0.05 21.27
CA CYS A 557 -13.58 0.64 21.08
C CYS A 557 -12.87 0.83 22.43
N LEU A 558 -11.99 -0.12 22.77
CA LEU A 558 -11.27 -0.11 24.05
C LEU A 558 -10.05 0.81 24.03
N TYR A 559 -9.35 0.89 22.89
CA TYR A 559 -8.19 1.74 22.71
C TYR A 559 -8.26 2.53 21.41
N TYR A 560 -7.97 3.83 21.46
CA TYR A 560 -7.77 4.63 20.26
C TYR A 560 -6.78 5.78 20.54
N ARG A 561 -5.74 5.86 19.72
CA ARG A 561 -4.70 6.89 19.77
C ARG A 561 -4.35 7.32 18.34
N VAL A 562 -4.19 8.61 18.12
CA VAL A 562 -3.76 9.21 16.85
C VAL A 562 -2.53 10.06 17.14
N GLY A 563 -1.39 9.68 16.58
CA GLY A 563 -0.09 10.26 16.91
C GLY A 563 0.13 10.34 18.43
N ASN A 564 0.33 11.55 18.94
CA ASN A 564 0.55 11.78 20.36
C ASN A 564 -0.73 11.87 21.21
N ILE A 565 -1.91 11.93 20.59
CA ILE A 565 -3.17 12.14 21.29
C ILE A 565 -3.88 10.80 21.54
N ARG A 566 -4.08 10.46 22.82
CA ARG A 566 -4.91 9.31 23.21
C ARG A 566 -6.36 9.76 23.42
N HIS A 567 -7.28 9.12 22.71
CA HIS A 567 -8.71 9.43 22.74
C HIS A 567 -9.51 8.52 23.69
N THR A 568 -8.93 7.42 24.18
CA THR A 568 -9.56 6.52 25.17
C THR A 568 -8.95 6.68 26.57
N LYS A 569 -9.68 6.20 27.60
CA LYS A 569 -9.30 6.34 29.01
C LYS A 569 -8.29 5.29 29.47
N LEU A 570 -8.47 4.04 29.05
CA LEU A 570 -7.62 2.92 29.49
C LEU A 570 -6.22 3.01 28.88
N LYS A 571 -5.20 2.63 29.68
CA LYS A 571 -3.82 2.48 29.19
C LYS A 571 -3.74 1.25 28.29
N TYR A 572 -2.73 1.24 27.41
CA TYR A 572 -2.58 0.19 26.40
C TYR A 572 -2.53 -1.22 27.01
N GLN A 573 -1.71 -1.42 28.05
CA GLN A 573 -1.62 -2.71 28.73
C GLN A 573 -2.95 -3.13 29.37
N GLN A 574 -3.66 -2.20 30.02
CA GLN A 574 -4.96 -2.49 30.64
C GLN A 574 -6.01 -2.95 29.62
N VAL A 575 -5.94 -2.42 28.39
CA VAL A 575 -6.82 -2.84 27.30
C VAL A 575 -6.49 -4.25 26.84
N ILE A 576 -5.19 -4.57 26.70
CA ILE A 576 -4.75 -5.92 26.35
C ILE A 576 -5.23 -6.92 27.39
N ASP A 577 -4.93 -6.68 28.66
CA ASP A 577 -5.30 -7.59 29.75
C ASP A 577 -6.82 -7.82 29.75
N LYS A 578 -7.60 -6.74 29.64
CA LYS A 578 -9.07 -6.79 29.60
C LYS A 578 -9.61 -7.56 28.39
N ALA A 579 -9.02 -7.39 27.20
CA ALA A 579 -9.45 -8.08 25.99
C ALA A 579 -9.12 -9.58 26.03
N ILE A 580 -7.93 -9.94 26.54
CA ILE A 580 -7.50 -11.33 26.70
C ILE A 580 -8.32 -12.04 27.77
N ASP A 581 -8.55 -11.41 28.92
CA ASP A 581 -9.37 -11.97 30.00
C ASP A 581 -10.80 -12.24 29.52
N TRP A 582 -11.35 -11.32 28.72
CA TRP A 582 -12.66 -11.49 28.09
C TRP A 582 -12.70 -12.69 27.15
N GLN A 583 -11.69 -12.84 26.28
CA GLN A 583 -11.63 -13.97 25.35
C GLN A 583 -11.53 -15.33 26.05
N TRP A 584 -10.76 -15.42 27.14
CA TRP A 584 -10.74 -16.63 27.95
C TRP A 584 -12.09 -16.95 28.59
N LEU A 585 -12.76 -15.93 29.13
CA LEU A 585 -14.06 -16.10 29.78
C LEU A 585 -15.12 -16.60 28.77
N LEU A 586 -15.15 -16.01 27.58
CA LEU A 586 -16.13 -16.40 26.57
C LEU A 586 -15.79 -17.75 25.93
N ALA A 587 -14.52 -18.05 25.68
CA ALA A 587 -14.10 -19.38 25.22
C ALA A 587 -14.58 -20.49 26.16
N GLN A 588 -14.45 -20.28 27.48
CA GLN A 588 -14.91 -21.24 28.47
C GLN A 588 -16.43 -21.43 28.47
N HIS A 589 -17.18 -20.41 28.03
CA HIS A 589 -18.63 -20.47 27.93
C HIS A 589 -19.09 -21.14 26.62
N ILE A 590 -18.52 -20.76 25.48
CA ILE A 590 -18.91 -21.24 24.15
C ILE A 590 -18.34 -22.65 23.87
N ASN A 591 -17.07 -22.88 24.21
CA ASN A 591 -16.32 -24.12 23.89
C ASN A 591 -15.63 -24.72 25.14
N PRO A 592 -16.37 -25.18 26.15
CA PRO A 592 -15.79 -25.63 27.42
C PRO A 592 -14.86 -26.85 27.28
N THR A 593 -15.09 -27.72 26.29
CA THR A 593 -14.31 -28.95 26.07
C THR A 593 -13.02 -28.73 25.27
N LEU A 594 -13.01 -27.73 24.38
CA LEU A 594 -11.85 -27.40 23.53
C LEU A 594 -10.94 -26.34 24.15
N THR A 595 -11.44 -25.58 25.13
CA THR A 595 -10.68 -24.51 25.79
C THR A 595 -9.68 -25.07 26.80
N THR A 596 -8.39 -24.92 26.51
CA THR A 596 -7.30 -25.38 27.40
C THR A 596 -7.26 -24.60 28.72
N LYS A 597 -6.66 -25.14 29.78
CA LYS A 597 -6.41 -24.36 31.00
C LYS A 597 -5.41 -23.22 30.71
N ARG A 598 -5.79 -21.98 31.02
CA ARG A 598 -4.95 -20.79 30.86
C ARG A 598 -3.70 -20.87 31.76
N LYS A 599 -2.52 -20.67 31.18
CA LYS A 599 -1.23 -20.60 31.88
C LYS A 599 -0.93 -19.15 32.25
N ILE A 600 -1.25 -18.75 33.47
CA ILE A 600 -0.92 -17.41 33.98
C ILE A 600 0.57 -17.35 34.31
N LYS A 601 1.36 -16.62 33.52
CA LYS A 601 2.76 -16.33 33.85
C LYS A 601 2.81 -15.27 34.95
N VAL A 602 2.98 -15.70 36.19
CA VAL A 602 3.24 -14.77 37.31
C VAL A 602 4.64 -14.19 37.12
N LYS A 603 4.72 -12.85 37.04
CA LYS A 603 6.00 -12.13 37.05
C LYS A 603 6.65 -12.36 38.43
N PRO A 604 7.90 -12.81 38.53
CA PRO A 604 8.54 -12.98 39.83
C PRO A 604 8.56 -11.62 40.55
N ILE A 605 8.07 -11.61 41.78
CA ILE A 605 8.16 -10.47 42.69
C ILE A 605 9.67 -10.24 42.93
N PRO A 606 10.22 -9.06 42.63
CA PRO A 606 11.53 -8.72 43.13
C PRO A 606 11.42 -8.68 44.65
N GLU A 607 12.18 -9.53 45.33
CA GLU A 607 12.40 -9.40 46.77
C GLU A 607 12.82 -7.95 47.06
N LYS A 608 12.02 -7.30 47.89
CA LYS A 608 12.22 -5.93 48.33
C LYS A 608 13.42 -5.95 49.27
N VAL A 609 14.62 -5.74 48.74
CA VAL A 609 15.79 -5.41 49.56
C VAL A 609 15.50 -4.04 50.18
N VAL A 610 15.08 -4.08 51.44
CA VAL A 610 14.95 -2.91 52.31
C VAL A 610 16.36 -2.43 52.61
N SER A 611 16.78 -1.33 52.01
CA SER A 611 17.90 -0.53 52.50
C SER A 611 17.42 0.25 53.73
N PRO A 612 18.04 0.09 54.91
CA PRO A 612 17.66 0.84 56.11
C PRO A 612 18.11 2.29 56.00
N SER A 613 17.20 3.20 56.34
CA SER A 613 17.41 4.64 56.45
C SER A 613 18.48 5.01 57.48
N GLU A 614 19.27 6.02 57.15
CA GLU A 614 20.12 6.74 58.09
C GLU A 614 19.30 7.33 59.25
N HIS A 615 19.58 6.87 60.47
CA HIS A 615 19.42 7.67 61.67
C HIS A 615 20.78 7.73 62.39
N LYS A 616 21.22 8.97 62.64
CA LYS A 616 22.27 9.31 63.60
C LYS A 616 22.04 8.61 64.94
N SER A 617 23.08 8.03 65.54
CA SER A 617 23.72 8.53 66.78
C SER A 617 24.46 7.44 67.58
N VAL A 618 25.64 7.82 68.12
CA VAL A 618 26.35 7.28 69.31
C VAL A 618 27.12 5.95 69.13
N SER A 619 28.46 6.00 68.99
CA SER A 619 29.53 5.71 70.01
C SER A 619 29.56 4.25 70.49
N VAL A 620 30.68 3.51 70.39
CA VAL A 620 31.79 3.36 71.37
C VAL A 620 32.88 2.50 70.65
N LYS A 621 34.14 2.94 70.52
CA LYS A 621 35.38 2.45 71.21
C LYS A 621 35.52 0.89 71.23
N ALA A 622 36.67 0.24 71.06
CA ALA A 622 38.08 0.55 70.80
C ALA A 622 38.85 -0.80 70.74
N ILE A 623 40.11 -0.78 70.26
CA ILE A 623 41.25 -1.66 70.72
C ILE A 623 41.19 -3.13 70.24
N GLU A 624 42.22 -3.82 69.73
CA GLU A 624 43.69 -3.69 69.62
C GLU A 624 44.19 -4.69 68.53
N ARG A 625 45.21 -4.36 67.71
CA ARG A 625 46.60 -4.93 67.67
C ARG A 625 46.68 -6.46 67.40
N GLU A 626 47.57 -7.03 66.58
CA GLU A 626 48.85 -6.59 65.99
C GLU A 626 49.38 -7.69 65.02
N VAL A 627 50.14 -7.27 63.99
CA VAL A 627 51.48 -7.82 63.57
C VAL A 627 51.50 -8.96 62.51
N PHE A 628 52.38 -9.03 61.48
CA PHE A 628 53.75 -8.51 61.18
C PHE A 628 54.01 -8.43 59.64
N GLU A 629 54.89 -7.49 59.20
CA GLU A 629 56.00 -7.58 58.18
C GLU A 629 55.80 -8.21 56.77
N ASP A 630 56.49 -7.85 55.68
CA ASP A 630 57.37 -6.74 55.28
C ASP A 630 57.57 -6.79 53.74
N ASN A 631 57.79 -5.62 53.15
CA ASN A 631 58.62 -5.24 51.98
C ASN A 631 58.66 -6.03 50.63
N SER A 632 58.05 -5.40 49.62
CA SER A 632 58.62 -4.89 48.33
C SER A 632 59.75 -5.63 47.57
N THR A 633 59.59 -5.87 46.26
CA THR A 633 60.08 -5.07 45.09
C THR A 633 60.07 -5.90 43.78
N GLU A 634 59.97 -5.20 42.65
CA GLU A 634 59.89 -5.56 41.23
C GLU A 634 60.94 -6.55 40.67
N ALA A 635 60.59 -7.27 39.59
CA ALA A 635 61.42 -7.42 38.36
C ALA A 635 60.75 -8.27 37.24
N THR A 636 60.59 -7.64 36.05
CA THR A 636 60.90 -8.07 34.66
C THR A 636 60.19 -9.18 33.85
N GLN A 637 59.99 -8.81 32.56
CA GLN A 637 60.09 -9.57 31.29
C GLN A 637 58.99 -10.61 30.99
N ASP A 638 58.59 -10.92 29.76
CA ASP A 638 58.67 -10.43 28.36
C ASP A 638 57.60 -11.33 27.64
N ILE A 639 56.95 -10.97 26.53
CA ILE A 639 57.39 -11.33 25.17
C ILE A 639 56.46 -10.63 24.16
N ASP A 640 57.15 -10.02 23.21
CA ASP A 640 56.75 -9.37 21.97
C ASP A 640 56.10 -10.34 20.95
N LEU A 641 55.28 -9.80 20.05
CA LEU A 641 55.22 -10.24 18.65
C LEU A 641 54.65 -9.09 17.80
N SER A 642 55.58 -8.26 17.36
CA SER A 642 55.48 -7.30 16.28
C SER A 642 55.49 -7.99 14.91
N ILE A 643 54.70 -7.48 13.96
CA ILE A 643 55.13 -7.36 12.55
C ILE A 643 54.82 -5.94 12.13
N ASN A 644 55.87 -5.23 11.76
CA ASN A 644 55.88 -3.86 11.33
C ASN A 644 56.51 -3.82 9.93
N SER A 645 56.04 -2.85 9.11
CA SER A 645 56.92 -2.01 8.26
C SER A 645 57.35 -2.63 6.90
N LEU A 646 57.59 -1.95 5.76
CA LEU A 646 57.95 -0.56 5.34
C LEU A 646 57.45 -0.36 3.89
N ILE A 647 57.28 0.84 3.33
CA ILE A 647 58.29 1.84 2.88
C ILE A 647 57.47 3.14 2.62
N ASP A 648 57.61 4.25 3.34
CA ASP A 648 58.67 5.29 3.39
C ASP A 648 58.87 6.10 2.09
N SER A 649 58.50 7.39 2.10
CA SER A 649 59.42 8.54 1.89
C SER A 649 58.69 9.88 1.75
N THR A 650 59.41 10.91 2.19
CA THR A 650 59.05 12.27 2.61
C THR A 650 59.13 13.33 1.47
N HIS A 651 58.31 14.39 1.54
CA HIS A 651 58.70 15.82 1.68
C HIS A 651 57.67 16.85 1.15
N GLU A 652 57.46 17.85 2.01
CA GLU A 652 57.23 19.30 1.77
C GLU A 652 55.94 19.84 1.15
N ALA A 653 55.22 20.58 2.00
CA ALA A 653 54.20 21.58 1.66
C ALA A 653 54.83 22.93 1.26
N PRO A 654 54.00 23.84 0.70
CA PRO A 654 53.80 25.10 1.42
C PRO A 654 52.32 25.43 1.68
N SER A 655 52.13 26.13 2.80
CA SER A 655 50.95 26.83 3.32
C SER A 655 50.22 27.66 2.25
N THR A 656 48.90 27.90 2.30
CA THR A 656 48.11 28.62 3.32
C THR A 656 46.63 28.42 2.93
N THR A 657 45.67 28.15 3.81
CA THR A 657 44.88 29.17 4.53
C THR A 657 43.92 28.46 5.49
N LYS A 658 43.89 28.92 6.76
CA LYS A 658 43.00 28.45 7.82
C LYS A 658 41.54 28.86 7.55
N SER A 659 40.59 27.94 7.78
CA SER A 659 39.27 28.21 8.36
C SER A 659 38.52 26.90 8.62
N SER A 660 37.97 26.76 9.83
CA SER A 660 36.95 25.81 10.32
C SER A 660 37.32 24.31 10.41
N ILE A 661 37.88 23.90 11.55
CA ILE A 661 37.76 22.55 12.10
C ILE A 661 36.96 22.67 13.39
N ASP A 662 35.70 22.24 13.36
CA ASP A 662 34.94 21.86 14.58
C ASP A 662 33.68 21.00 14.27
N ALA A 663 33.49 20.54 13.03
CA ALA A 663 32.30 19.75 12.63
C ALA A 663 32.60 18.29 12.26
N THR A 664 33.88 17.91 12.24
CA THR A 664 34.33 16.61 11.71
C THR A 664 34.51 15.57 12.82
N GLU A 665 34.91 15.96 14.04
CA GLU A 665 35.13 15.04 15.16
C GLU A 665 33.83 14.65 15.88
N GLU A 666 32.84 15.55 15.97
CA GLU A 666 31.54 15.21 16.55
C GLU A 666 30.78 14.17 15.71
N ASN A 667 30.90 14.23 14.38
CA ASN A 667 30.22 13.28 13.48
C ASN A 667 30.85 11.88 13.51
N THR A 668 32.17 11.77 13.73
CA THR A 668 32.84 10.47 13.90
C THR A 668 32.47 9.85 15.25
N LEU A 669 32.33 10.67 16.30
CA LEU A 669 31.93 10.17 17.62
C LEU A 669 30.52 9.59 17.62
N VAL A 670 29.58 10.28 16.97
CA VAL A 670 28.20 9.83 16.84
C VAL A 670 28.14 8.53 16.02
N ALA A 671 28.91 8.44 14.93
CA ALA A 671 28.99 7.24 14.11
C ALA A 671 29.57 6.02 14.87
N ASP A 672 30.62 6.22 15.68
CA ASP A 672 31.25 5.15 16.46
C ASP A 672 30.36 4.69 17.63
N LEU A 673 29.65 5.61 18.29
CA LEU A 673 28.64 5.30 19.30
C LEU A 673 27.43 4.57 18.70
N ASP A 674 26.96 4.96 17.51
CA ASP A 674 25.87 4.29 16.81
C ASP A 674 26.26 2.88 16.37
N LYS A 675 27.50 2.69 15.89
CA LYS A 675 28.05 1.37 15.54
C LYS A 675 28.15 0.47 16.78
N LEU A 676 28.59 1.00 17.92
CA LEU A 676 28.65 0.26 19.18
C LEU A 676 27.25 -0.19 19.66
N VAL A 677 26.26 0.71 19.55
CA VAL A 677 24.85 0.40 19.87
C VAL A 677 24.27 -0.65 18.93
N MET A 678 24.68 -0.63 17.66
CA MET A 678 24.26 -1.60 16.65
C MET A 678 24.84 -2.99 16.91
N MET A 679 26.13 -3.08 17.30
CA MET A 679 26.77 -4.33 17.70
C MET A 679 26.12 -4.95 18.96
N LYS A 680 25.68 -4.13 19.92
CA LYS A 680 24.89 -4.61 21.08
C LYS A 680 23.52 -5.14 20.66
N LYS A 681 22.81 -4.44 19.77
CA LYS A 681 21.47 -4.85 19.28
C LYS A 681 21.51 -6.16 18.50
N GLN A 682 22.63 -6.45 17.84
CA GLN A 682 22.85 -7.68 17.09
C GLN A 682 23.42 -8.82 17.95
N GLY A 683 23.69 -8.58 19.24
CA GLY A 683 24.15 -9.61 20.18
C GLY A 683 25.65 -9.93 20.11
N TYR A 684 26.44 -9.12 19.39
CA TYR A 684 27.89 -9.31 19.28
C TYR A 684 28.68 -8.82 20.51
N LEU A 685 28.02 -8.12 21.45
CA LEU A 685 28.63 -7.60 22.68
C LEU A 685 27.71 -7.90 23.87
N SER A 686 28.30 -8.40 24.96
CA SER A 686 27.62 -8.49 26.26
C SER A 686 27.43 -7.11 26.90
N GLU A 687 26.55 -7.01 27.89
CA GLU A 687 26.26 -5.75 28.61
C GLU A 687 27.54 -5.14 29.23
N THR A 688 28.42 -5.99 29.75
CA THR A 688 29.69 -5.60 30.37
C THR A 688 30.70 -5.10 29.34
N GLU A 689 30.86 -5.79 28.22
CA GLU A 689 31.77 -5.41 27.12
C GLU A 689 31.32 -4.12 26.44
N PHE A 690 30.01 -3.96 26.22
CA PHE A 690 29.44 -2.74 25.69
C PHE A 690 29.74 -1.53 26.58
N ASN A 691 29.55 -1.67 27.90
CA ASN A 691 29.81 -0.59 28.84
C ASN A 691 31.31 -0.26 28.93
N ALA A 692 32.20 -1.26 28.86
CA ALA A 692 33.64 -1.06 28.83
C ALA A 692 34.10 -0.34 27.54
N ALA A 693 33.60 -0.76 26.38
CA ALA A 693 33.92 -0.14 25.09
C ALA A 693 33.36 1.28 24.98
N LYS A 694 32.13 1.51 25.46
CA LYS A 694 31.53 2.85 25.57
C LYS A 694 32.36 3.77 26.46
N ALA A 695 32.82 3.27 27.62
CA ALA A 695 33.67 4.05 28.52
C ALA A 695 35.03 4.38 27.89
N LYS A 696 35.59 3.50 27.05
CA LYS A 696 36.85 3.72 26.34
C LYS A 696 36.72 4.78 25.24
N ILE A 697 35.64 4.75 24.46
CA ILE A 697 35.31 5.78 23.45
C ILE A 697 35.13 7.15 24.13
N LEU A 698 34.42 7.19 25.26
CA LEU A 698 34.21 8.44 26.01
C LEU A 698 35.46 8.94 26.72
N LYS A 699 36.38 8.06 27.14
CA LYS A 699 37.68 8.46 27.71
C LYS A 699 38.62 9.06 26.67
N HIS A 700 38.54 8.61 25.41
CA HIS A 700 39.34 9.19 24.32
C HIS A 700 38.95 10.65 24.04
N VAL A 701 37.72 11.04 24.36
CA VAL A 701 37.21 12.43 24.25
C VAL A 701 37.63 13.31 25.44
N ALA A 702 38.01 12.70 26.57
CA ALA A 702 38.31 13.43 27.80
C ALA A 702 39.81 13.74 27.99
N ASN A 703 40.67 13.22 27.11
CA ASN A 703 42.13 13.31 27.21
C ASN A 703 42.79 14.02 26.01
N ASP A 704 42.02 14.59 25.09
CA ASP A 704 42.50 15.44 23.99
C ASP A 704 42.14 16.92 24.23
#